data_AF-A0AA40APH6-F1
#
_entry.id   AF-A0AA40APH6-F1
#
_cell.length_a   1.000
_cell.length_b   1.000
_cell.length_c   1.000
_cell.angle_alpha   90.00
_cell.angle_beta   90.00
_cell.angle_gamma   90.00
#
_symmetry.space_group_name_H-M   'P 1'
#
loop_
_entity.id
_entity.type
_entity.pdbx_description
1 polymer ?
#
loop_
_entity_poly.entity_id
_entity_poly.type
_entity_poly.pdbx_seq_one_letter_code
_entity_poly.pdbx_strand_id
1 'polypeptide(L)'
;MSSLVKLPYELLQFVVQHLDLADIRNLSLSCRRLQFLFHEPNITKAILQSKAPNTLEARTAKLSGRYAPELRRLVKRREAVASVSPYLAAIVAVAESWIYENGVLCHITERELRILDLHHSQSSELLVDIRELLASAIPESRKSKRFKFRLLYFSNDIISCLYQTTKPRPANYLVVFNAKEQRVLEAHLLDASFKIFVRNNDKFLFYGTYSPDGPDGVRCWVIRGFQLPQGSKPGVWFKQKLDLPEAIGSDIGSTISFEILNDPVEGDHFYGVSSQASLEDEEVDWMSYYTCFRFPLNSENAFQKIEHAPRKQLWRRWHVEGPIDDRWTFLRLFKDEATSELRIVESRKEWLARNSSARRTYYTTKVVFGGGSGEKFQSSSIDASLSETIRLAAASKCHEPDLMKAPPRDPDLVHPGDDNSTELMFTLSKSPIRCYHPSSQTFVDLVDDPPSFGLTQRVRIRGGSRRRWTPDEQEERSRLPAARRQPLELSPDTFDQVLADVYKHEAVMLWPPDQDPSVPDPALAALYNVLNPPTHFGNIRGSWDERSLIYGTGGAVGGHQALVFLSFDPQIHLKGIVPYHGKPTLDAPSGLPCEDSQTTSQPQLEASSQPFTDKGKEKETDTLQITSEPNSTCCPEEGTTLDSFNTGPGTASSASSPSWRKFKTPMYESISRGFHFGLCRSC
;
A
#
# COMPACT_ATOMS: atom_id res chain seq x y z
N MET A 1 -4.08 -45.82 -7.91
CA MET A 1 -4.23 -44.45 -7.39
C MET A 1 -4.87 -43.59 -8.47
N SER A 2 -6.02 -42.96 -8.18
CA SER A 2 -6.71 -42.04 -9.09
C SER A 2 -5.89 -40.76 -9.23
N SER A 3 -5.47 -40.42 -10.45
CA SER A 3 -4.82 -39.13 -10.72
C SER A 3 -5.80 -37.99 -10.44
N LEU A 4 -5.33 -36.88 -9.85
CA LEU A 4 -6.12 -35.66 -9.60
C LEU A 4 -6.86 -35.18 -10.87
N VAL A 5 -6.22 -35.37 -12.02
CA VAL A 5 -6.72 -35.00 -13.35
C VAL A 5 -7.92 -35.86 -13.82
N LYS A 6 -8.19 -36.97 -13.14
CA LYS A 6 -9.33 -37.86 -13.38
C LYS A 6 -10.49 -37.62 -12.40
N LEU A 7 -10.34 -36.71 -11.44
CA LEU A 7 -11.43 -36.38 -10.53
C LEU A 7 -12.55 -35.64 -11.27
N PRO A 8 -13.81 -35.89 -10.90
CA PRO A 8 -14.93 -35.02 -11.28
C PRO A 8 -14.64 -33.57 -10.92
N TYR A 9 -15.19 -32.69 -11.75
CA TYR A 9 -15.00 -31.25 -11.67
C TYR A 9 -15.37 -30.68 -10.29
N GLU A 10 -16.45 -31.18 -9.71
CA GLU A 10 -16.98 -30.77 -8.41
C GLU A 10 -16.03 -31.12 -7.26
N LEU A 11 -15.40 -32.31 -7.32
CA LEU A 11 -14.43 -32.73 -6.32
C LEU A 11 -13.15 -31.90 -6.41
N LEU A 12 -12.71 -31.56 -7.62
CA LEU A 12 -11.55 -30.69 -7.79
C LEU A 12 -11.82 -29.28 -7.28
N GLN A 13 -13.01 -28.73 -7.55
CA GLN A 13 -13.43 -27.44 -7.00
C GLN A 13 -13.42 -27.45 -5.46
N PHE A 14 -13.88 -28.54 -4.84
CA PHE A 14 -13.83 -28.71 -3.38
C PHE A 14 -12.39 -28.74 -2.85
N VAL A 15 -11.50 -29.51 -3.48
CA VAL A 15 -10.07 -29.57 -3.09
C VAL A 15 -9.43 -28.18 -3.15
N VAL A 16 -9.65 -27.46 -4.24
CA VAL A 16 -9.06 -26.14 -4.49
C VAL A 16 -9.54 -25.08 -3.47
N GLN A 17 -10.74 -25.22 -2.91
CA GLN A 17 -11.21 -24.35 -1.82
C GLN A 17 -10.43 -24.52 -0.51
N HIS A 18 -9.68 -25.60 -0.35
CA HIS A 18 -8.84 -25.84 0.83
C HIS A 18 -7.37 -25.47 0.63
N LEU A 19 -6.94 -25.21 -0.61
CA LEU A 19 -5.58 -24.79 -0.93
C LEU A 19 -5.40 -23.28 -0.79
N ASP A 20 -4.18 -22.80 -0.52
CA ASP A 20 -3.88 -21.37 -0.57
C ASP A 20 -3.70 -20.89 -2.03
N LEU A 21 -3.64 -19.57 -2.26
CA LEU A 21 -3.52 -19.05 -3.62
C LEU A 21 -2.19 -19.42 -4.30
N ALA A 22 -1.12 -19.65 -3.53
CA ALA A 22 0.19 -20.01 -4.07
C ALA A 22 0.20 -21.48 -4.51
N ASP A 23 -0.37 -22.37 -3.70
CA ASP A 23 -0.56 -23.78 -3.99
C ASP A 23 -1.46 -23.98 -5.20
N ILE A 24 -2.57 -23.24 -5.31
CA ILE A 24 -3.46 -23.32 -6.48
C ILE A 24 -2.70 -22.91 -7.74
N ARG A 25 -1.86 -21.87 -7.65
CA ARG A 25 -0.99 -21.44 -8.76
C ARG A 25 0.03 -22.52 -9.11
N ASN A 26 0.77 -23.06 -8.15
CA ASN A 26 1.75 -24.11 -8.40
C ASN A 26 1.09 -25.35 -9.00
N LEU A 27 -0.11 -25.70 -8.53
CA LEU A 27 -0.92 -26.78 -9.06
C LEU A 27 -1.34 -26.52 -10.51
N SER A 28 -1.74 -25.30 -10.86
CA SER A 28 -2.13 -24.97 -12.25
C SER A 28 -0.95 -24.99 -13.22
N LEU A 29 0.27 -24.73 -12.73
CA LEU A 29 1.51 -24.80 -13.49
C LEU A 29 2.07 -26.22 -13.59
N SER A 30 1.66 -27.15 -12.72
CA SER A 30 2.16 -28.53 -12.72
C SER A 30 1.83 -29.32 -13.99
N CYS A 31 0.68 -29.05 -14.64
CA CYS A 31 0.34 -29.65 -15.93
C CYS A 31 -0.68 -28.82 -16.73
N ARG A 32 -0.61 -28.93 -18.07
CA ARG A 32 -1.53 -28.22 -18.99
C ARG A 32 -3.01 -28.47 -18.68
N ARG A 33 -3.36 -29.68 -18.23
CA ARG A 33 -4.75 -30.05 -17.91
C ARG A 33 -5.28 -29.40 -16.64
N LEU A 34 -4.44 -28.82 -15.79
CA LEU A 34 -4.87 -28.11 -14.57
C LEU A 34 -4.83 -26.59 -14.73
N GLN A 35 -4.39 -26.07 -15.88
CA GLN A 35 -4.41 -24.62 -16.15
C GLN A 35 -5.83 -24.04 -16.05
N PHE A 36 -6.87 -24.83 -16.37
CA PHE A 36 -8.27 -24.38 -16.29
C PHE A 36 -8.68 -23.86 -14.91
N LEU A 37 -7.97 -24.22 -13.83
CA LEU A 37 -8.19 -23.68 -12.48
C LEU A 37 -8.14 -22.15 -12.43
N PHE A 38 -7.41 -21.51 -13.35
CA PHE A 38 -7.31 -20.04 -13.46
C PHE A 38 -8.11 -19.45 -14.62
N HIS A 39 -8.78 -20.26 -15.42
CA HIS A 39 -9.51 -19.79 -16.61
C HIS A 39 -11.01 -20.05 -16.52
N GLU A 40 -11.44 -21.07 -15.78
CA GLU A 40 -12.85 -21.42 -15.66
C GLU A 40 -13.56 -20.47 -14.67
N PRO A 41 -14.67 -19.82 -15.06
CA PRO A 41 -15.32 -18.79 -14.23
C PRO A 41 -15.89 -19.26 -12.88
N ASN A 42 -16.45 -20.47 -12.78
CA ASN A 42 -17.08 -20.98 -11.56
C ASN A 42 -16.06 -21.38 -10.49
N ILE A 43 -14.97 -22.06 -10.87
CA ILE A 43 -13.83 -22.35 -9.99
C ILE A 43 -13.17 -21.05 -9.56
N THR A 44 -12.87 -20.15 -10.49
CA THR A 44 -12.21 -18.89 -10.15
C THR A 44 -13.10 -18.01 -9.26
N LYS A 45 -14.42 -18.02 -9.46
CA LYS A 45 -15.40 -17.41 -8.55
C LYS A 45 -15.33 -18.05 -7.16
N ALA A 46 -15.35 -19.37 -7.06
CA ALA A 46 -15.28 -20.08 -5.78
C ALA A 46 -13.97 -19.80 -5.04
N ILE A 47 -12.82 -19.78 -5.74
CA ILE A 47 -11.52 -19.42 -5.17
C ILE A 47 -11.54 -17.98 -4.66
N LEU A 48 -11.92 -17.02 -5.52
CA LEU A 48 -11.86 -15.61 -5.18
C LEU A 48 -12.80 -15.25 -4.02
N GLN A 49 -13.99 -15.86 -3.99
CA GLN A 49 -14.96 -15.67 -2.90
C GLN A 49 -14.55 -16.36 -1.59
N SER A 50 -13.82 -17.47 -1.64
CA SER A 50 -13.39 -18.18 -0.43
C SER A 50 -12.07 -17.65 0.15
N LYS A 51 -11.12 -17.21 -0.69
CA LYS A 51 -9.75 -16.87 -0.28
C LYS A 51 -9.49 -15.39 -0.12
N ALA A 52 -10.18 -14.54 -0.87
CA ALA A 52 -9.90 -13.11 -0.90
C ALA A 52 -11.14 -12.25 -1.24
N PRO A 53 -12.31 -12.47 -0.60
CA PRO A 53 -13.58 -11.86 -1.01
C PRO A 53 -13.65 -10.33 -0.90
N ASN A 54 -12.75 -9.72 -0.12
CA ASN A 54 -12.73 -8.29 0.18
C ASN A 54 -11.66 -7.52 -0.60
N THR A 55 -10.91 -8.21 -1.46
CA THR A 55 -9.97 -7.57 -2.39
C THR A 55 -10.68 -6.67 -3.41
N LEU A 56 -9.96 -5.71 -4.00
CA LEU A 56 -10.50 -4.92 -5.11
C LEU A 56 -10.83 -5.81 -6.30
N GLU A 57 -9.99 -6.81 -6.56
CA GLU A 57 -10.15 -7.80 -7.61
C GLU A 57 -11.46 -8.58 -7.41
N ALA A 58 -11.77 -9.02 -6.18
CA ALA A 58 -13.04 -9.67 -5.86
C ALA A 58 -14.25 -8.73 -6.03
N ARG A 59 -14.13 -7.46 -5.64
CA ARG A 59 -15.20 -6.47 -5.84
C ARG A 59 -15.44 -6.18 -7.32
N THR A 60 -14.37 -6.00 -8.09
CA THR A 60 -14.40 -5.77 -9.54
C THR A 60 -14.98 -6.99 -10.27
N ALA A 61 -14.60 -8.20 -9.86
CA ALA A 61 -15.15 -9.44 -10.40
C ALA A 61 -16.65 -9.59 -10.13
N LYS A 62 -17.12 -9.22 -8.93
CA LYS A 62 -18.55 -9.23 -8.58
C LYS A 62 -19.36 -8.25 -9.45
N LEU A 63 -18.81 -7.07 -9.75
CA LEU A 63 -19.46 -6.06 -10.58
C LEU A 63 -19.45 -6.40 -12.08
N SER A 64 -18.33 -6.91 -12.58
CA SER A 64 -18.12 -7.18 -14.01
C SER A 64 -18.50 -8.59 -14.46
N GLY A 65 -18.67 -9.53 -13.51
CA GLY A 65 -18.80 -10.96 -13.78
C GLY A 65 -17.51 -11.66 -14.22
N ARG A 66 -16.38 -10.94 -14.33
CA ARG A 66 -15.11 -11.46 -14.85
C ARG A 66 -14.20 -12.01 -13.74
N TYR A 67 -14.54 -13.18 -13.20
CA TYR A 67 -13.77 -13.78 -12.09
C TYR A 67 -12.36 -14.25 -12.48
N ALA A 68 -12.20 -14.88 -13.65
CA ALA A 68 -10.93 -15.48 -14.03
C ALA A 68 -9.80 -14.45 -14.26
N PRO A 69 -10.00 -13.33 -14.99
CA PRO A 69 -8.99 -12.28 -15.10
C PRO A 69 -8.62 -11.65 -13.76
N GLU A 70 -9.60 -11.40 -12.89
CA GLU A 70 -9.37 -10.76 -11.59
C GLU A 70 -8.62 -11.68 -10.62
N LEU A 71 -8.89 -12.98 -10.62
CA LEU A 71 -8.08 -13.94 -9.85
C LEU A 71 -6.62 -13.95 -10.34
N ARG A 72 -6.39 -13.96 -11.65
CA ARG A 72 -5.04 -13.90 -12.22
C ARG A 72 -4.34 -12.60 -11.84
N ARG A 73 -5.04 -11.47 -11.86
CA ARG A 73 -4.52 -10.16 -11.41
C ARG A 73 -4.09 -10.20 -9.95
N LEU A 74 -4.94 -10.73 -9.07
CA LEU A 74 -4.66 -10.88 -7.63
C LEU A 74 -3.40 -11.71 -7.38
N VAL A 75 -3.30 -12.88 -8.02
CA VAL A 75 -2.14 -13.77 -7.86
C VAL A 75 -0.87 -13.12 -8.40
N LYS A 76 -0.92 -12.53 -9.59
CA LYS A 76 0.21 -11.81 -10.20
C LYS A 76 0.68 -10.64 -9.34
N ARG A 77 -0.24 -9.91 -8.69
CA ARG A 77 0.08 -8.81 -7.78
C ARG A 77 0.79 -9.31 -6.53
N ARG A 78 0.24 -10.32 -5.85
CA ARG A 78 0.86 -10.89 -4.63
C ARG A 78 2.24 -11.47 -4.93
N GLU A 79 2.39 -12.13 -6.07
CA GLU A 79 3.69 -12.62 -6.53
C GLU A 79 4.68 -11.48 -6.80
N ALA A 80 4.25 -10.43 -7.52
CA ALA A 80 5.11 -9.28 -7.80
C ALA A 80 5.60 -8.60 -6.52
N VAL A 81 4.75 -8.49 -5.51
CA VAL A 81 5.15 -8.01 -4.17
C VAL A 81 6.13 -8.99 -3.52
N ALA A 82 5.80 -10.28 -3.44
CA ALA A 82 6.61 -11.31 -2.77
C ALA A 82 8.01 -11.51 -3.39
N SER A 83 8.13 -11.24 -4.68
CA SER A 83 9.39 -11.34 -5.46
C SER A 83 10.05 -9.99 -5.71
N VAL A 84 9.51 -8.89 -5.18
CA VAL A 84 10.03 -7.52 -5.39
C VAL A 84 10.19 -7.19 -6.88
N SER A 85 9.23 -7.63 -7.72
CA SER A 85 9.28 -7.48 -9.18
C SER A 85 8.12 -6.62 -9.70
N PRO A 86 8.27 -5.28 -9.73
CA PRO A 86 7.20 -4.39 -10.20
C PRO A 86 6.93 -4.57 -11.70
N TYR A 87 5.67 -4.36 -12.11
CA TYR A 87 5.22 -4.35 -13.50
C TYR A 87 5.43 -3.01 -14.21
N LEU A 88 5.65 -1.93 -13.46
CA LEU A 88 5.87 -0.58 -13.97
C LEU A 88 6.82 0.20 -13.05
N ALA A 89 7.74 0.94 -13.65
CA ALA A 89 8.52 1.99 -13.00
C ALA A 89 8.56 3.23 -13.89
N ALA A 90 8.10 4.39 -13.41
CA ALA A 90 8.07 5.61 -14.23
C ALA A 90 8.22 6.89 -13.39
N ILE A 91 8.80 7.93 -14.00
CA ILE A 91 8.77 9.28 -13.43
C ILE A 91 7.43 9.91 -13.81
N VAL A 92 6.56 10.12 -12.83
CA VAL A 92 5.17 10.53 -13.07
C VAL A 92 4.94 12.03 -13.01
N ALA A 93 5.75 12.75 -12.23
CA ALA A 93 5.67 14.20 -12.09
C ALA A 93 6.95 14.81 -11.52
N VAL A 94 7.08 16.13 -11.65
CA VAL A 94 8.06 16.96 -10.94
C VAL A 94 7.31 18.04 -10.17
N ALA A 95 7.43 18.04 -8.84
CA ALA A 95 6.53 18.80 -7.97
C ALA A 95 7.23 19.42 -6.75
N GLU A 96 6.69 20.52 -6.24
CA GLU A 96 7.14 21.20 -5.01
C GLU A 96 6.63 20.49 -3.76
N SER A 97 5.41 19.97 -3.82
CA SER A 97 4.79 19.19 -2.75
C SER A 97 3.78 18.22 -3.33
N TRP A 98 3.54 17.13 -2.62
CA TRP A 98 2.67 16.06 -3.11
C TRP A 98 2.16 15.19 -1.96
N ILE A 99 1.05 14.51 -2.21
CA ILE A 99 0.53 13.39 -1.43
C ILE A 99 0.09 12.29 -2.39
N TYR A 100 0.05 11.06 -1.91
CA TYR A 100 -0.43 9.92 -2.65
C TYR A 100 -1.26 9.04 -1.74
N GLU A 101 -2.52 8.86 -2.13
CA GLU A 101 -3.52 8.14 -1.36
C GLU A 101 -4.33 7.25 -2.30
N ASN A 102 -4.37 5.94 -2.02
CA ASN A 102 -5.21 4.96 -2.70
C ASN A 102 -5.19 5.03 -4.24
N GLY A 103 -4.00 5.10 -4.85
CA GLY A 103 -3.86 5.16 -6.32
C GLY A 103 -3.88 6.55 -6.94
N VAL A 104 -4.20 7.60 -6.17
CA VAL A 104 -4.29 8.96 -6.71
C VAL A 104 -3.13 9.82 -6.23
N LEU A 105 -2.42 10.40 -7.19
CA LEU A 105 -1.36 11.38 -6.96
C LEU A 105 -1.95 12.79 -7.01
N CYS A 106 -1.78 13.53 -5.90
CA CYS A 106 -2.05 14.95 -5.84
C CYS A 106 -0.73 15.69 -5.66
N HIS A 107 -0.38 16.60 -6.57
CA HIS A 107 0.89 17.33 -6.48
C HIS A 107 0.75 18.80 -6.89
N ILE A 108 1.63 19.65 -6.37
CA ILE A 108 1.64 21.08 -6.64
C ILE A 108 2.87 21.43 -7.47
N THR A 109 2.64 22.11 -8.59
CA THR A 109 3.67 22.64 -9.48
C THR A 109 3.24 24.04 -9.92
N GLU A 110 4.09 25.05 -9.73
CA GLU A 110 3.85 26.42 -10.23
C GLU A 110 2.50 27.03 -9.79
N ARG A 111 2.06 26.75 -8.56
CA ARG A 111 0.77 27.17 -7.96
C ARG A 111 -0.48 26.51 -8.58
N GLU A 112 -0.31 25.51 -9.44
CA GLU A 112 -1.39 24.63 -9.85
C GLU A 112 -1.34 23.36 -8.98
N LEU A 113 -2.50 22.95 -8.47
CA LEU A 113 -2.67 21.61 -7.92
C LEU A 113 -3.10 20.67 -9.05
N ARG A 114 -2.40 19.56 -9.20
CA ARG A 114 -2.64 18.52 -10.19
C ARG A 114 -3.07 17.23 -9.49
N ILE A 115 -4.06 16.56 -10.08
CA ILE A 115 -4.64 15.31 -9.57
C ILE A 115 -4.64 14.30 -10.71
N LEU A 116 -4.03 13.15 -10.46
CA LEU A 116 -3.88 12.07 -11.42
C LEU A 116 -4.18 10.72 -10.76
N ASP A 117 -5.16 9.99 -11.29
CA ASP A 117 -5.43 8.62 -10.91
C ASP A 117 -4.49 7.64 -11.65
N LEU A 118 -3.48 7.16 -10.93
CA LEU A 118 -2.48 6.24 -11.44
C LEU A 118 -3.01 4.79 -11.50
N HIS A 119 -3.85 4.37 -10.56
CA HIS A 119 -4.42 3.01 -10.55
C HIS A 119 -5.35 2.76 -11.73
N HIS A 120 -6.14 3.76 -12.13
CA HIS A 120 -6.99 3.68 -13.31
C HIS A 120 -6.28 4.11 -14.60
N SER A 121 -4.96 4.36 -14.54
CA SER A 121 -4.15 4.70 -15.72
C SER A 121 -4.72 5.88 -16.51
N GLN A 122 -5.14 6.92 -15.79
CA GLN A 122 -5.88 8.02 -16.39
C GLN A 122 -5.03 8.78 -17.43
N SER A 123 -5.62 9.07 -18.59
CA SER A 123 -4.98 9.79 -19.70
C SER A 123 -5.19 11.31 -19.64
N SER A 124 -5.72 11.81 -18.52
CA SER A 124 -6.00 13.23 -18.29
C SER A 124 -5.75 13.56 -16.83
N GLU A 125 -5.09 14.68 -16.57
CA GLU A 125 -4.81 15.20 -15.25
C GLU A 125 -5.75 16.39 -14.96
N LEU A 126 -6.35 16.40 -13.77
CA LEU A 126 -7.22 17.49 -13.33
C LEU A 126 -6.37 18.56 -12.64
N LEU A 127 -6.44 19.78 -13.16
CA LEU A 127 -5.73 20.95 -12.66
C LEU A 127 -6.68 21.87 -11.89
N VAL A 128 -6.20 22.34 -10.75
CA VAL A 128 -6.87 23.29 -9.88
C VAL A 128 -5.98 24.52 -9.70
N ASP A 129 -6.46 25.68 -10.14
CA ASP A 129 -5.82 26.96 -9.86
C ASP A 129 -6.04 27.30 -8.37
N ILE A 130 -4.95 27.27 -7.59
CA ILE A 130 -5.00 27.46 -6.14
C ILE A 130 -5.48 28.88 -5.80
N ARG A 131 -5.16 29.89 -6.61
CA ARG A 131 -5.59 31.28 -6.35
C ARG A 131 -7.07 31.45 -6.57
N GLU A 132 -7.59 30.92 -7.67
CA GLU A 132 -9.02 31.01 -7.98
C GLU A 132 -9.85 30.16 -7.01
N LEU A 133 -9.37 28.97 -6.63
CA LEU A 133 -9.97 28.14 -5.58
C LEU A 133 -10.06 28.91 -4.25
N LEU A 134 -8.94 29.48 -3.78
CA LEU A 134 -8.92 30.23 -2.52
C LEU A 134 -9.79 31.49 -2.60
N ALA A 135 -9.83 32.18 -3.74
CA ALA A 135 -10.68 33.34 -3.94
C ALA A 135 -12.18 33.00 -3.94
N SER A 136 -12.52 31.75 -4.25
CA SER A 136 -13.87 31.18 -4.13
C SER A 136 -14.18 30.69 -2.72
N ALA A 137 -13.22 30.08 -2.03
CA ALA A 137 -13.42 29.49 -0.71
C ALA A 137 -13.37 30.53 0.43
N ILE A 138 -12.47 31.51 0.31
CA ILE A 138 -12.17 32.52 1.34
C ILE A 138 -11.98 33.88 0.63
N PRO A 139 -13.02 34.73 0.55
CA PRO A 139 -12.95 36.00 -0.18
C PRO A 139 -11.80 36.93 0.28
N GLU A 140 -11.41 36.88 1.55
CA GLU A 140 -10.30 37.64 2.12
C GLU A 140 -8.93 37.23 1.56
N SER A 141 -8.81 36.01 1.03
CA SER A 141 -7.58 35.49 0.44
C SER A 141 -7.09 36.31 -0.75
N ARG A 142 -8.00 37.01 -1.45
CA ARG A 142 -7.68 37.92 -2.57
C ARG A 142 -6.69 39.02 -2.18
N LYS A 143 -6.69 39.44 -0.91
CA LYS A 143 -5.78 40.46 -0.38
C LYS A 143 -4.42 39.90 0.02
N SER A 144 -4.31 38.58 0.23
CA SER A 144 -3.07 37.95 0.65
C SER A 144 -2.15 37.68 -0.53
N LYS A 145 -1.02 38.39 -0.58
CA LYS A 145 -0.01 38.16 -1.61
C LYS A 145 0.90 36.97 -1.30
N ARG A 146 1.05 36.59 -0.03
CA ARG A 146 1.94 35.52 0.45
C ARG A 146 1.16 34.54 1.33
N PHE A 147 1.13 33.29 0.90
CA PHE A 147 0.48 32.21 1.62
C PHE A 147 1.27 30.91 1.47
N LYS A 148 1.04 29.96 2.38
CA LYS A 148 1.46 28.57 2.24
C LYS A 148 0.23 27.72 2.01
N PHE A 149 0.31 26.79 1.07
CA PHE A 149 -0.75 25.85 0.76
C PHE A 149 -0.16 24.45 0.78
N ARG A 150 -0.69 23.58 1.65
CA ARG A 150 -0.15 22.25 1.90
C ARG A 150 -1.26 21.22 1.76
N LEU A 151 -1.01 20.20 0.95
CA LEU A 151 -1.89 19.05 0.81
C LEU A 151 -1.89 18.23 2.11
N LEU A 152 -3.07 17.81 2.57
CA LEU A 152 -3.23 17.01 3.80
C LEU A 152 -3.73 15.60 3.51
N TYR A 153 -4.78 15.46 2.70
CA TYR A 153 -5.39 14.15 2.42
C TYR A 153 -6.25 14.19 1.14
N PHE A 154 -6.40 13.03 0.49
CA PHE A 154 -7.28 12.80 -0.65
C PHE A 154 -8.10 11.53 -0.43
N SER A 155 -9.42 11.62 -0.64
CA SER A 155 -10.30 10.44 -0.66
C SER A 155 -11.64 10.81 -1.31
N ASN A 156 -12.21 9.90 -2.12
CA ASN A 156 -13.50 10.08 -2.80
C ASN A 156 -13.64 11.40 -3.60
N ASP A 157 -12.64 11.77 -4.39
CA ASP A 157 -12.56 13.05 -5.15
C ASP A 157 -12.52 14.33 -4.28
N ILE A 158 -12.45 14.16 -2.95
CA ILE A 158 -12.37 15.25 -1.97
C ILE A 158 -10.92 15.45 -1.56
N ILE A 159 -10.48 16.70 -1.63
CA ILE A 159 -9.13 17.12 -1.22
C ILE A 159 -9.24 18.00 0.00
N SER A 160 -8.38 17.72 0.96
CA SER A 160 -8.19 18.54 2.15
C SER A 160 -6.82 19.20 2.12
N CYS A 161 -6.79 20.52 2.28
CA CYS A 161 -5.58 21.33 2.25
C CYS A 161 -5.50 22.26 3.46
N LEU A 162 -4.28 22.51 3.96
CA LEU A 162 -3.99 23.58 4.88
C LEU A 162 -3.60 24.84 4.11
N TYR A 163 -4.37 25.90 4.27
CA TYR A 163 -4.05 27.24 3.81
C TYR A 163 -3.58 28.11 4.99
N GLN A 164 -2.38 28.67 4.90
CA GLN A 164 -1.82 29.56 5.93
C GLN A 164 -1.49 30.91 5.33
N THR A 165 -2.03 31.98 5.90
CA THR A 165 -1.74 33.35 5.51
C THR A 165 -1.10 34.11 6.66
N THR A 166 -0.22 35.07 6.36
CA THR A 166 0.38 35.96 7.36
C THR A 166 -0.17 37.38 7.30
N LYS A 167 -0.92 37.74 6.25
CA LYS A 167 -1.48 39.09 6.04
C LYS A 167 -2.94 38.99 5.54
N PRO A 168 -3.88 39.84 6.01
CA PRO A 168 -3.69 40.95 6.96
C PRO A 168 -3.50 40.49 8.42
N ARG A 169 -3.96 39.28 8.78
CA ARG A 169 -3.69 38.64 10.07
C ARG A 169 -3.25 37.18 9.84
N PRO A 170 -2.40 36.62 10.72
CA PRO A 170 -2.07 35.21 10.66
C PRO A 170 -3.34 34.38 10.86
N ALA A 171 -3.63 33.48 9.92
CA ALA A 171 -4.78 32.59 10.00
C ALA A 171 -4.47 31.28 9.28
N ASN A 172 -5.01 30.20 9.84
CA ASN A 172 -4.89 28.85 9.30
C ASN A 172 -6.29 28.36 8.93
N TYR A 173 -6.48 27.91 7.71
CA TYR A 173 -7.75 27.36 7.25
C TYR A 173 -7.57 25.93 6.76
N LEU A 174 -8.50 25.06 7.13
CA LEU A 174 -8.73 23.78 6.48
C LEU A 174 -9.67 24.01 5.30
N VAL A 175 -9.14 23.92 4.08
CA VAL A 175 -9.89 24.07 2.84
C VAL A 175 -10.20 22.68 2.30
N VAL A 176 -11.49 22.39 2.17
CA VAL A 176 -12.01 21.09 1.71
C VAL A 176 -12.86 21.34 0.47
N PHE A 177 -12.56 20.64 -0.61
CA PHE A 177 -13.27 20.80 -1.88
C PHE A 177 -13.32 19.49 -2.65
N ASN A 178 -14.38 19.34 -3.46
CA ASN A 178 -14.48 18.28 -4.44
C ASN A 178 -13.98 18.82 -5.78
N ALA A 179 -12.84 18.27 -6.25
CA ALA A 179 -12.21 18.74 -7.48
C ALA A 179 -13.01 18.37 -8.72
N LYS A 180 -13.69 17.23 -8.73
CA LYS A 180 -14.50 16.75 -9.85
C LYS A 180 -15.85 17.47 -9.97
N GLU A 181 -16.42 17.91 -8.87
CA GLU A 181 -17.64 18.73 -8.86
C GLU A 181 -17.36 20.23 -9.02
N GLN A 182 -16.09 20.64 -8.97
CA GLN A 182 -15.68 22.04 -8.90
C GLN A 182 -16.38 22.79 -7.73
N ARG A 183 -16.49 22.12 -6.59
CA ARG A 183 -17.28 22.61 -5.45
C ARG A 183 -16.42 22.72 -4.20
N VAL A 184 -16.36 23.91 -3.62
CA VAL A 184 -15.82 24.08 -2.26
C VAL A 184 -16.84 23.51 -1.29
N LEU A 185 -16.40 22.56 -0.47
CA LEU A 185 -17.26 21.91 0.53
C LEU A 185 -17.22 22.64 1.85
N GLU A 186 -16.03 23.10 2.26
CA GLU A 186 -15.83 23.81 3.53
C GLU A 186 -14.52 24.61 3.52
N ALA A 187 -14.51 25.75 4.22
CA ALA A 187 -13.32 26.54 4.49
C ALA A 187 -13.28 26.91 5.99
N HIS A 188 -12.77 26.01 6.80
CA HIS A 188 -12.86 26.10 8.25
C HIS A 188 -11.63 26.79 8.85
N LEU A 189 -11.84 27.80 9.71
CA LEU A 189 -10.77 28.45 10.46
C LEU A 189 -10.30 27.52 11.58
N LEU A 190 -8.99 27.26 11.63
CA LEU A 190 -8.38 26.35 12.60
C LEU A 190 -7.82 27.11 13.81
N ASP A 191 -8.14 26.62 15.01
CA ASP A 191 -7.54 27.09 16.27
C ASP A 191 -6.04 26.77 16.35
N ALA A 192 -5.65 25.57 15.91
CA ALA A 192 -4.28 25.10 15.85
C ALA A 192 -4.00 24.37 14.52
N SER A 193 -2.73 24.33 14.10
CA SER A 193 -2.31 23.59 12.89
C SER A 193 -1.12 22.67 13.14
N PHE A 194 -0.66 22.58 14.39
CA PHE A 194 0.47 21.74 14.77
C PHE A 194 0.08 20.26 14.67
N LYS A 195 0.92 19.48 13.96
CA LYS A 195 0.73 18.04 13.70
C LYS A 195 -0.67 17.69 13.15
N ILE A 196 -1.28 18.57 12.37
CA ILE A 196 -2.61 18.33 11.78
C ILE A 196 -2.64 17.08 10.89
N PHE A 197 -3.68 16.26 11.05
CA PHE A 197 -4.05 15.19 10.13
C PHE A 197 -5.50 15.35 9.67
N VAL A 198 -5.83 14.72 8.54
CA VAL A 198 -7.19 14.63 8.02
C VAL A 198 -7.45 13.21 7.53
N ARG A 199 -8.66 12.72 7.76
CA ARG A 199 -9.22 11.51 7.17
C ARG A 199 -10.64 11.80 6.71
N ASN A 200 -11.00 11.38 5.50
CA ASN A 200 -12.36 11.51 5.02
C ASN A 200 -12.77 10.30 4.17
N ASN A 201 -14.08 10.08 4.11
CA ASN A 201 -14.72 9.30 3.06
C ASN A 201 -15.64 10.22 2.23
N ASP A 202 -16.63 9.65 1.54
CA ASP A 202 -17.63 10.37 0.75
C ASP A 202 -18.67 11.13 1.60
N LYS A 203 -18.75 10.87 2.92
CA LYS A 203 -19.82 11.39 3.80
C LYS A 203 -19.32 12.20 4.99
N PHE A 204 -18.16 11.88 5.52
CA PHE A 204 -17.60 12.45 6.73
C PHE A 204 -16.14 12.83 6.54
N LEU A 205 -15.75 13.89 7.23
CA LEU A 205 -14.37 14.34 7.35
C LEU A 205 -14.03 14.51 8.83
N PHE A 206 -12.90 13.97 9.23
CA PHE A 206 -12.33 14.16 10.55
C PHE A 206 -10.93 14.74 10.41
N TYR A 207 -10.64 15.74 11.22
CA TYR A 207 -9.28 16.23 11.38
C TYR A 207 -8.92 16.21 12.85
N GLY A 208 -7.63 16.08 13.14
CA GLY A 208 -7.12 16.25 14.48
C GLY A 208 -5.88 17.12 14.48
N THR A 209 -5.74 17.89 15.55
CA THR A 209 -4.60 18.78 15.81
C THR A 209 -4.12 18.60 17.23
N TYR A 210 -2.85 18.84 17.45
CA TYR A 210 -2.36 18.97 18.82
C TYR A 210 -2.85 20.29 19.42
N SER A 211 -3.38 20.24 20.64
CA SER A 211 -3.78 21.43 21.39
C SER A 211 -2.58 22.38 21.54
N PRO A 212 -2.81 23.71 21.53
CA PRO A 212 -1.87 24.64 22.13
C PRO A 212 -1.62 24.22 23.59
N ASP A 213 -0.42 24.48 24.12
CA ASP A 213 0.00 24.04 25.46
C ASP A 213 -1.16 24.17 26.45
N GLY A 214 -1.63 23.02 26.97
CA GLY A 214 -2.78 22.97 27.87
C GLY A 214 -2.53 23.74 29.16
N PRO A 215 -3.53 23.89 30.04
CA PRO A 215 -3.34 24.55 31.33
C PRO A 215 -2.17 23.95 32.15
N ASP A 216 -1.86 22.67 31.95
CA ASP A 216 -0.76 21.95 32.60
C ASP A 216 0.55 21.93 31.77
N GLY A 217 0.62 22.68 30.66
CA GLY A 217 1.74 22.65 29.70
C GLY A 217 1.73 21.42 28.77
N VAL A 218 0.77 20.52 28.96
CA VAL A 218 0.62 19.26 28.26
C VAL A 218 -0.15 19.45 26.96
N ARG A 219 0.29 18.79 25.87
CA ARG A 219 -0.42 18.82 24.58
C ARG A 219 -1.20 17.52 24.36
N CYS A 220 -2.45 17.64 23.93
CA CYS A 220 -3.33 16.51 23.67
C CYS A 220 -3.86 16.53 22.23
N TRP A 221 -4.32 15.38 21.72
CA TRP A 221 -4.97 15.34 20.41
C TRP A 221 -6.41 15.84 20.53
N VAL A 222 -6.75 16.86 19.74
CA VAL A 222 -8.11 17.38 19.63
C VAL A 222 -8.67 17.00 18.26
N ILE A 223 -9.68 16.14 18.24
CA ILE A 223 -10.33 15.63 17.03
C ILE A 223 -11.68 16.33 16.83
N ARG A 224 -11.94 16.75 15.59
CA ARG A 224 -13.18 17.40 15.15
C ARG A 224 -13.76 16.64 13.96
N GLY A 225 -15.09 16.55 13.93
CA GLY A 225 -15.84 15.87 12.87
C GLY A 225 -16.72 16.84 12.08
N PHE A 226 -16.81 16.61 10.78
CA PHE A 226 -17.64 17.35 9.83
C PHE A 226 -18.41 16.38 8.95
N GLN A 227 -19.72 16.53 8.89
CA GLN A 227 -20.55 15.85 7.91
C GLN A 227 -20.52 16.64 6.61
N LEU A 228 -20.09 15.99 5.54
CA LEU A 228 -19.95 16.59 4.22
C LEU A 228 -21.35 16.91 3.63
N PRO A 229 -21.48 18.00 2.85
CA PRO A 229 -22.76 18.34 2.24
C PRO A 229 -23.17 17.28 1.18
N GLN A 230 -24.39 16.75 1.30
CA GLN A 230 -24.96 15.76 0.39
C GLN A 230 -26.23 16.29 -0.29
N GLY A 231 -26.20 16.34 -1.63
CA GLY A 231 -27.30 16.91 -2.41
C GLY A 231 -27.62 18.33 -1.95
N SER A 232 -28.87 18.59 -1.58
CA SER A 232 -29.32 19.89 -1.09
C SER A 232 -29.06 20.14 0.41
N LYS A 233 -28.56 19.15 1.16
CA LYS A 233 -28.31 19.30 2.60
C LYS A 233 -26.95 19.98 2.83
N PRO A 234 -26.88 21.08 3.60
CA PRO A 234 -25.62 21.73 3.92
C PRO A 234 -24.74 20.80 4.78
N GLY A 235 -23.43 21.02 4.72
CA GLY A 235 -22.49 20.35 5.63
C GLY A 235 -22.64 20.87 7.05
N VAL A 236 -22.39 20.01 8.04
CA VAL A 236 -22.60 20.33 9.46
C VAL A 236 -21.41 19.86 10.29
N TRP A 237 -20.84 20.77 11.08
CA TRP A 237 -19.82 20.46 12.08
C TRP A 237 -20.44 19.79 13.30
N PHE A 238 -19.76 18.78 13.83
CA PHE A 238 -20.17 18.13 15.06
C PHE A 238 -19.97 19.11 16.21
N LYS A 239 -20.98 19.24 17.09
CA LYS A 239 -20.96 20.22 18.20
C LYS A 239 -19.85 19.90 19.19
N GLN A 240 -19.60 18.62 19.41
CA GLN A 240 -18.60 18.12 20.35
C GLN A 240 -17.23 18.04 19.65
N LYS A 241 -16.17 18.11 20.46
CA LYS A 241 -14.82 17.72 20.08
C LYS A 241 -14.42 16.52 20.92
N LEU A 242 -13.52 15.71 20.39
CA LEU A 242 -12.91 14.62 21.14
C LEU A 242 -11.50 15.05 21.54
N ASP A 243 -11.31 15.29 22.83
CA ASP A 243 -10.00 15.51 23.43
C ASP A 243 -9.47 14.13 23.87
N LEU A 244 -8.41 13.65 23.24
CA LEU A 244 -7.74 12.40 23.61
C LEU A 244 -6.63 12.72 24.62
N PRO A 245 -6.60 12.06 25.79
CA PRO A 245 -5.60 12.34 26.82
C PRO A 245 -4.16 12.17 26.33
N GLU A 246 -3.20 12.78 27.05
CA GLU A 246 -1.78 13.02 26.72
C GLU A 246 -1.01 11.81 26.15
N ALA A 247 -1.52 10.60 26.36
CA ALA A 247 -0.69 9.43 26.39
C ALA A 247 -1.09 8.38 25.32
N ILE A 248 -1.48 8.91 24.15
CA ILE A 248 -1.81 8.14 22.94
C ILE A 248 -0.71 8.32 21.85
N GLY A 249 0.45 8.88 22.20
CA GLY A 249 1.56 9.09 21.27
C GLY A 249 1.35 10.21 20.25
N SER A 250 2.45 10.60 19.59
CA SER A 250 2.50 11.87 18.84
C SER A 250 2.87 11.77 17.37
N ASP A 251 3.47 10.67 16.93
CA ASP A 251 3.98 10.53 15.57
C ASP A 251 3.07 9.58 14.79
N ILE A 252 2.27 10.17 13.90
CA ILE A 252 1.31 9.43 13.07
C ILE A 252 2.06 8.46 12.15
N GLY A 253 1.60 7.21 12.14
CA GLY A 253 2.22 6.11 11.40
C GLY A 253 3.39 5.46 12.15
N SER A 254 3.78 5.95 13.34
CA SER A 254 4.84 5.38 14.18
C SER A 254 4.31 4.97 15.54
N THR A 255 3.81 5.93 16.33
CA THR A 255 3.30 5.68 17.69
C THR A 255 1.78 5.68 17.75
N ILE A 256 1.13 6.36 16.78
CA ILE A 256 -0.32 6.49 16.68
C ILE A 256 -0.77 6.34 15.23
N SER A 257 -1.96 5.78 14.98
CA SER A 257 -2.56 5.72 13.65
C SER A 257 -4.06 5.98 13.73
N PHE A 258 -4.56 6.82 12.82
CA PHE A 258 -5.98 7.14 12.69
C PHE A 258 -6.48 6.76 11.31
N GLU A 259 -7.60 6.05 11.22
CA GLU A 259 -8.17 5.65 9.94
C GLU A 259 -9.70 5.66 9.99
N ILE A 260 -10.32 5.95 8.84
CA ILE A 260 -11.76 5.73 8.63
C ILE A 260 -11.88 4.45 7.81
N LEU A 261 -12.51 3.43 8.39
CA LEU A 261 -12.68 2.14 7.74
C LEU A 261 -14.17 1.76 7.74
N ASN A 262 -14.63 1.20 6.63
CA ASN A 262 -15.99 0.68 6.53
C ASN A 262 -16.08 -0.71 7.15
N ASP A 263 -16.97 -0.88 8.12
CA ASP A 263 -17.40 -2.19 8.59
C ASP A 263 -18.59 -2.72 7.79
N PRO A 264 -18.47 -3.90 7.14
CA PRO A 264 -19.59 -4.48 6.39
C PRO A 264 -20.85 -4.70 7.24
N VAL A 265 -20.69 -4.90 8.55
CA VAL A 265 -21.78 -5.19 9.48
C VAL A 265 -22.24 -3.90 10.16
N GLU A 266 -21.31 -3.12 10.71
CA GLU A 266 -21.64 -1.97 11.57
C GLU A 266 -21.60 -0.61 10.84
N GLY A 267 -21.08 -0.56 9.62
CA GLY A 267 -20.93 0.67 8.82
C GLY A 267 -19.62 1.42 9.04
N ASP A 268 -19.57 2.68 8.62
CA ASP A 268 -18.34 3.49 8.69
C ASP A 268 -17.99 3.87 10.14
N HIS A 269 -16.74 3.59 10.52
CA HIS A 269 -16.20 3.90 11.84
C HIS A 269 -14.88 4.66 11.71
N PHE A 270 -14.66 5.55 12.67
CA PHE A 270 -13.33 6.10 12.91
C PHE A 270 -12.59 5.19 13.88
N TYR A 271 -11.31 4.94 13.62
CA TYR A 271 -10.44 4.13 14.46
C TYR A 271 -9.20 4.93 14.84
N GLY A 272 -8.76 4.79 16.09
CA GLY A 272 -7.46 5.23 16.57
C GLY A 272 -6.74 4.08 17.26
N VAL A 273 -5.45 3.93 16.99
CA VAL A 273 -4.57 3.00 17.73
C VAL A 273 -3.30 3.70 18.17
N SER A 274 -2.82 3.38 19.37
CA SER A 274 -1.54 3.82 19.93
C SER A 274 -0.74 2.64 20.44
N SER A 275 0.58 2.71 20.26
CA SER A 275 1.55 1.80 20.87
C SER A 275 2.11 2.30 22.21
N GLN A 276 1.66 3.48 22.67
CA GLN A 276 1.98 4.10 23.96
C GLN A 276 0.79 4.02 24.91
N ALA A 277 1.06 3.78 26.20
CA ALA A 277 0.05 3.70 27.25
C ALA A 277 -0.28 5.07 27.85
N SER A 278 -1.48 5.18 28.44
CA SER A 278 -1.96 6.39 29.10
C SER A 278 -1.16 6.74 30.36
N LEU A 279 -0.86 8.01 30.65
CA LEU A 279 -0.19 8.44 31.90
C LEU A 279 -1.01 8.15 33.16
N GLU A 280 -2.33 7.97 33.03
CA GLU A 280 -3.22 7.55 34.11
C GLU A 280 -3.06 6.06 34.48
N ASP A 281 -2.46 5.27 33.58
CA ASP A 281 -1.93 3.95 33.88
C ASP A 281 -0.42 4.13 34.08
N GLU A 282 0.04 4.42 35.30
CA GLU A 282 1.46 4.21 35.61
C GLU A 282 1.81 2.79 35.13
N GLU A 283 2.62 2.65 34.07
CA GLU A 283 3.14 1.36 33.59
C GLU A 283 4.11 0.83 34.65
N VAL A 284 3.58 0.45 35.80
CA VAL A 284 4.20 -0.44 36.79
C VAL A 284 4.28 -1.85 36.20
N ASP A 285 3.60 -2.09 35.07
CA ASP A 285 3.55 -3.36 34.38
C ASP A 285 4.66 -3.42 33.30
N TRP A 286 5.74 -4.17 33.57
CA TRP A 286 6.63 -4.88 32.64
C TRP A 286 6.00 -5.37 31.30
N MET A 287 4.69 -5.34 31.09
CA MET A 287 3.98 -5.63 29.83
C MET A 287 3.36 -4.38 29.18
N SER A 288 3.59 -4.22 27.88
CA SER A 288 3.01 -3.15 27.06
C SER A 288 1.83 -3.67 26.23
N TYR A 289 0.80 -2.84 26.08
CA TYR A 289 -0.43 -3.11 25.34
C TYR A 289 -0.70 -2.00 24.33
N TYR A 290 -1.42 -2.31 23.26
CA TYR A 290 -1.98 -1.25 22.41
C TYR A 290 -3.23 -0.66 23.03
N THR A 291 -3.39 0.65 22.87
CA THR A 291 -4.67 1.34 23.11
C THR A 291 -5.37 1.48 21.77
N CYS A 292 -6.54 0.86 21.60
CA CYS A 292 -7.34 1.03 20.38
C CYS A 292 -8.76 1.44 20.74
N PHE A 293 -9.27 2.45 20.04
CA PHE A 293 -10.63 2.94 20.19
C PHE A 293 -11.30 3.12 18.83
N ARG A 294 -12.63 3.10 18.84
CA ARG A 294 -13.45 3.41 17.67
C ARG A 294 -14.71 4.16 18.04
N PHE A 295 -15.35 4.79 17.05
CA PHE A 295 -16.71 5.29 17.18
C PHE A 295 -17.44 5.31 15.83
N PRO A 296 -18.77 5.11 15.81
CA PRO A 296 -19.56 5.10 14.58
C PRO A 296 -19.71 6.52 14.01
N LEU A 297 -19.62 6.66 12.68
CA LEU A 297 -19.72 7.97 12.02
C LEU A 297 -21.17 8.41 11.73
N ASN A 298 -22.12 7.48 11.74
CA ASN A 298 -23.52 7.72 11.38
C ASN A 298 -24.36 8.40 12.49
N SER A 299 -23.76 8.86 13.58
CA SER A 299 -24.46 9.40 14.75
C SER A 299 -24.01 10.84 15.03
N GLU A 300 -24.97 11.76 15.21
CA GLU A 300 -24.68 13.16 15.61
C GLU A 300 -23.91 13.25 16.94
N ASN A 301 -24.00 12.21 17.76
CA ASN A 301 -23.28 12.05 19.03
C ASN A 301 -22.18 10.98 18.92
N ALA A 302 -21.49 10.90 17.77
CA ALA A 302 -20.44 9.92 17.50
C ALA A 302 -19.43 9.80 18.67
N PHE A 303 -18.98 10.94 19.20
CA PHE A 303 -17.99 10.97 20.30
C PHE A 303 -18.54 10.48 21.65
N GLN A 304 -19.85 10.33 21.83
CA GLN A 304 -20.42 9.72 23.04
C GLN A 304 -20.45 8.20 22.99
N LYS A 305 -20.20 7.60 21.82
CA LYS A 305 -20.23 6.15 21.57
C LYS A 305 -18.82 5.61 21.30
N ILE A 306 -17.83 6.15 22.01
CA ILE A 306 -16.46 5.66 21.90
C ILE A 306 -16.37 4.31 22.58
N GLU A 307 -15.92 3.32 21.82
CA GLU A 307 -15.67 1.97 22.29
C GLU A 307 -14.16 1.75 22.33
N HIS A 308 -13.69 1.17 23.44
CA HIS A 308 -12.30 0.73 23.57
C HIS A 308 -12.22 -0.77 23.39
N ALA A 309 -11.23 -1.22 22.61
CA ALA A 309 -10.94 -2.63 22.50
C ALA A 309 -10.38 -3.16 23.84
N PRO A 310 -10.71 -4.40 24.26
CA PRO A 310 -10.26 -4.93 25.55
C PRO A 310 -8.73 -5.01 25.63
N ARG A 311 -8.12 -4.32 26.60
CA ARG A 311 -6.65 -4.25 26.80
C ARG A 311 -5.99 -5.63 26.75
N LYS A 312 -6.56 -6.62 27.45
CA LYS A 312 -6.03 -8.00 27.51
C LYS A 312 -5.89 -8.68 26.14
N GLN A 313 -6.70 -8.30 25.14
CA GLN A 313 -6.63 -8.85 23.78
C GLN A 313 -5.63 -8.11 22.89
N LEU A 314 -5.18 -6.93 23.33
CA LEU A 314 -4.26 -6.06 22.62
C LEU A 314 -2.86 -6.07 23.24
N TRP A 315 -2.44 -7.22 23.76
CA TRP A 315 -1.07 -7.41 24.21
C TRP A 315 -0.09 -7.11 23.07
N ARG A 316 0.87 -6.23 23.33
CA ARG A 316 1.85 -5.76 22.35
C ARG A 316 3.18 -6.47 22.55
N ARG A 317 3.76 -6.33 23.74
CA ARG A 317 5.07 -6.91 24.06
C ARG A 317 5.30 -7.02 25.55
N TRP A 318 6.28 -7.84 25.89
CA TRP A 318 6.83 -7.90 27.24
C TRP A 318 8.22 -7.24 27.25
N HIS A 319 8.48 -6.32 28.17
CA HIS A 319 9.77 -5.60 28.23
C HIS A 319 10.97 -6.52 28.46
N VAL A 320 10.77 -7.70 29.07
CA VAL A 320 11.82 -8.70 29.29
C VAL A 320 12.31 -9.37 28.00
N GLU A 321 11.54 -9.30 26.91
CA GLU A 321 11.91 -9.90 25.61
C GLU A 321 13.18 -9.28 25.05
N GLY A 322 13.45 -8.02 25.41
CA GLY A 322 14.66 -7.29 25.01
C GLY A 322 14.36 -5.85 24.63
N PRO A 323 15.41 -5.03 24.42
CA PRO A 323 15.27 -3.65 24.00
C PRO A 323 14.75 -3.53 22.56
N ILE A 324 14.17 -2.38 22.24
CA ILE A 324 13.70 -2.02 20.90
C ILE A 324 14.29 -0.67 20.47
N ASP A 325 14.46 -0.48 19.17
CA ASP A 325 14.77 0.82 18.56
C ASP A 325 13.49 1.41 17.97
N ASP A 326 12.83 2.29 18.73
CA ASP A 326 11.54 2.88 18.36
C ASP A 326 11.58 3.71 17.07
N ARG A 327 12.76 4.13 16.60
CA ARG A 327 12.90 4.86 15.33
C ARG A 327 12.59 3.98 14.12
N TRP A 328 12.68 2.65 14.30
CA TRP A 328 12.33 1.67 13.28
C TRP A 328 10.84 1.33 13.26
N THR A 329 10.10 1.77 14.27
CA THR A 329 8.69 1.45 14.42
C THR A 329 7.84 2.12 13.35
N PHE A 330 6.92 1.35 12.76
CA PHE A 330 5.75 1.92 12.11
C PHE A 330 4.52 1.16 12.60
N LEU A 331 3.39 1.87 12.66
CA LEU A 331 2.12 1.38 13.17
C LEU A 331 1.01 1.73 12.17
N ARG A 332 0.23 0.73 11.77
CA ARG A 332 -0.87 0.93 10.82
C ARG A 332 -2.07 0.05 11.15
N LEU A 333 -3.28 0.60 10.95
CA LEU A 333 -4.52 -0.16 10.93
C LEU A 333 -4.89 -0.55 9.50
N PHE A 334 -5.37 -1.77 9.32
CA PHE A 334 -5.87 -2.24 8.02
C PHE A 334 -6.95 -3.30 8.21
N LYS A 335 -7.72 -3.57 7.14
CA LYS A 335 -8.63 -4.71 7.07
C LYS A 335 -8.00 -5.83 6.27
N ASP A 336 -8.07 -7.05 6.80
CA ASP A 336 -7.56 -8.23 6.12
C ASP A 336 -8.34 -8.51 4.82
N GLU A 337 -7.63 -8.72 3.71
CA GLU A 337 -8.23 -8.96 2.39
C GLU A 337 -9.09 -10.25 2.34
N ALA A 338 -8.78 -11.25 3.18
CA ALA A 338 -9.49 -12.53 3.22
C ALA A 338 -10.68 -12.48 4.18
N THR A 339 -10.49 -11.97 5.40
CA THR A 339 -11.50 -12.05 6.47
C THR A 339 -12.28 -10.75 6.69
N SER A 340 -11.82 -9.61 6.18
CA SER A 340 -12.31 -8.26 6.53
C SER A 340 -12.15 -7.90 8.02
N GLU A 341 -11.41 -8.71 8.79
CA GLU A 341 -11.10 -8.42 10.18
C GLU A 341 -10.19 -7.20 10.28
N LEU A 342 -10.44 -6.36 11.30
CA LEU A 342 -9.55 -5.26 11.63
C LEU A 342 -8.27 -5.79 12.28
N ARG A 343 -7.13 -5.33 11.78
CA ARG A 343 -5.82 -5.72 12.30
C ARG A 343 -4.90 -4.51 12.44
N ILE A 344 -4.02 -4.59 13.43
CA ILE A 344 -2.89 -3.70 13.63
C ILE A 344 -1.67 -4.39 13.06
N VAL A 345 -0.84 -3.69 12.29
CA VAL A 345 0.52 -4.10 11.98
C VAL A 345 1.51 -3.14 12.65
N GLU A 346 2.46 -3.70 13.38
CA GLU A 346 3.60 -2.98 13.95
C GLU A 346 4.90 -3.63 13.46
N SER A 347 5.84 -2.82 12.98
CA SER A 347 7.22 -3.26 12.79
C SER A 347 8.06 -2.83 13.97
N ARG A 348 8.99 -3.69 14.42
CA ARG A 348 9.94 -3.40 15.50
C ARG A 348 11.32 -3.83 15.10
N LYS A 349 12.33 -3.04 15.45
CA LYS A 349 13.73 -3.50 15.48
C LYS A 349 14.09 -3.82 16.92
N GLU A 350 14.47 -5.06 17.19
CA GLU A 350 14.52 -5.62 18.55
C GLU A 350 15.67 -6.61 18.74
N TRP A 351 16.11 -6.76 19.99
CA TRP A 351 17.16 -7.70 20.42
C TRP A 351 16.56 -8.76 21.33
N LEU A 352 15.98 -9.81 20.73
CA LEU A 352 15.26 -10.84 21.46
C LEU A 352 16.19 -11.74 22.28
N ALA A 353 15.70 -12.22 23.43
CA ALA A 353 16.31 -13.29 24.24
C ALA A 353 17.80 -13.04 24.61
N ARG A 354 18.15 -11.77 24.85
CA ARG A 354 19.54 -11.33 25.14
C ARG A 354 20.53 -11.61 24.00
N ASN A 355 20.04 -11.81 22.78
CA ASN A 355 20.89 -11.96 21.61
C ASN A 355 21.56 -10.61 21.28
N SER A 356 22.80 -10.67 20.79
CA SER A 356 23.58 -9.50 20.39
C SER A 356 23.17 -8.96 19.01
N SER A 357 22.53 -9.80 18.18
CA SER A 357 22.03 -9.41 16.87
C SER A 357 20.63 -8.79 16.95
N ALA A 358 20.48 -7.60 16.37
CA ALA A 358 19.18 -7.01 16.14
C ALA A 358 18.46 -7.75 15.01
N ARG A 359 17.14 -7.85 15.12
CA ARG A 359 16.27 -8.27 14.01
C ARG A 359 15.09 -7.30 13.87
N ARG A 360 14.57 -7.18 12.64
CA ARG A 360 13.30 -6.51 12.41
C ARG A 360 12.19 -7.55 12.36
N THR A 361 11.13 -7.34 13.13
CA THR A 361 9.99 -8.26 13.20
C THR A 361 8.70 -7.48 12.94
N TYR A 362 7.78 -8.09 12.21
CA TYR A 362 6.46 -7.56 11.91
C TYR A 362 5.41 -8.34 12.69
N TYR A 363 4.68 -7.64 13.54
CA TYR A 363 3.64 -8.19 14.40
C TYR A 363 2.28 -7.76 13.90
N THR A 364 1.38 -8.72 13.73
CA THR A 364 -0.01 -8.47 13.36
C THR A 364 -0.92 -8.81 14.54
N THR A 365 -1.70 -7.86 15.03
CA THR A 365 -2.64 -8.09 16.14
C THR A 365 -4.07 -7.94 15.64
N LYS A 366 -4.91 -8.95 15.88
CA LYS A 366 -6.35 -8.88 15.58
C LYS A 366 -7.03 -7.95 16.58
N VAL A 367 -7.87 -7.05 16.09
CA VAL A 367 -8.63 -6.12 16.93
C VAL A 367 -10.08 -6.55 16.95
N VAL A 368 -10.60 -6.83 18.14
CA VAL A 368 -12.00 -7.18 18.36
C VAL A 368 -12.58 -6.16 19.34
N PHE A 369 -13.73 -5.61 18.96
CA PHE A 369 -14.55 -4.77 19.83
C PHE A 369 -15.77 -5.59 20.25
N GLY A 370 -16.12 -5.57 21.54
CA GLY A 370 -17.33 -6.22 22.05
C GLY A 370 -17.33 -7.75 21.95
N GLY A 371 -16.85 -8.43 23.01
CA GLY A 371 -16.93 -9.89 23.18
C GLY A 371 -16.83 -10.37 24.63
N GLY A 372 -16.96 -9.46 25.60
CA GLY A 372 -17.03 -9.80 27.01
C GLY A 372 -18.48 -9.94 27.45
N SER A 373 -18.88 -11.15 27.82
CA SER A 373 -20.07 -11.36 28.65
C SER A 373 -20.01 -10.43 29.87
N GLY A 374 -20.92 -9.46 29.93
CA GLY A 374 -21.41 -8.81 31.14
C GLY A 374 -20.40 -8.47 32.24
N GLU A 375 -19.56 -7.48 32.03
CA GLU A 375 -19.25 -6.53 33.11
C GLU A 375 -19.81 -5.17 32.70
N LYS A 376 -21.05 -4.94 33.13
CA LYS A 376 -21.67 -3.62 33.07
C LYS A 376 -20.88 -2.70 34.01
N PHE A 377 -19.91 -1.94 33.48
CA PHE A 377 -19.55 -0.69 34.14
C PHE A 377 -20.76 0.23 34.01
N GLN A 378 -21.55 0.31 35.07
CA GLN A 378 -22.67 1.23 35.15
C GLN A 378 -22.12 2.65 35.04
N SER A 379 -22.67 3.39 34.08
CA SER A 379 -22.55 4.83 33.99
C SER A 379 -23.16 5.47 35.25
N SER A 380 -22.34 5.99 36.15
CA SER A 380 -22.79 6.99 37.12
C SER A 380 -21.71 8.06 37.28
N SER A 381 -22.06 9.27 36.85
CA SER A 381 -21.53 10.57 37.29
C SER A 381 -20.12 10.56 37.90
N ILE A 382 -19.13 10.81 37.04
CA ILE A 382 -17.77 11.12 37.46
C ILE A 382 -17.79 12.55 38.01
N ASP A 383 -17.95 12.69 39.32
CA ASP A 383 -17.48 13.89 40.02
C ASP A 383 -17.08 13.55 41.47
N ALA A 384 -15.87 13.98 41.84
CA ALA A 384 -15.32 14.16 43.18
C ALA A 384 -15.06 12.97 44.16
N SER A 385 -15.46 11.70 43.90
CA SER A 385 -15.30 10.63 44.92
C SER A 385 -14.08 9.69 44.77
N LEU A 386 -13.38 9.71 43.62
CA LEU A 386 -12.28 8.76 43.32
C LEU A 386 -11.01 8.96 44.16
N SER A 387 -10.84 10.10 44.84
CA SER A 387 -9.60 10.41 45.58
C SER A 387 -9.47 9.72 46.94
N GLU A 388 -10.58 9.28 47.56
CA GLU A 388 -10.55 8.71 48.93
C GLU A 388 -10.41 7.18 48.92
N THR A 389 -11.06 6.51 47.96
CA THR A 389 -11.06 5.03 47.88
C THR A 389 -9.73 4.46 47.38
N ILE A 390 -8.99 5.22 46.56
CA ILE A 390 -7.67 4.84 46.04
C ILE A 390 -6.59 4.89 47.12
N ARG A 391 -6.68 5.82 48.09
CA ARG A 391 -5.70 5.92 49.20
C ARG A 391 -5.78 4.75 50.17
N LEU A 392 -6.95 4.12 50.31
CA LEU A 392 -7.13 2.93 51.15
C LEU A 392 -6.74 1.62 50.44
N ALA A 393 -6.81 1.57 49.10
CA ALA A 393 -6.34 0.43 48.31
C ALA A 393 -4.81 0.34 48.23
N ALA A 394 -4.10 1.47 48.37
CA ALA A 394 -2.64 1.52 48.40
C ALA A 394 -1.99 0.89 49.66
N ALA A 395 -2.78 0.62 50.71
CA ALA A 395 -2.29 0.07 51.98
C ALA A 395 -2.40 -1.46 52.10
N SER A 396 -2.96 -2.16 51.12
CA SER A 396 -3.12 -3.61 51.24
C SER A 396 -3.08 -4.34 49.90
N LYS A 397 -1.89 -4.83 49.55
CA LYS A 397 -1.68 -6.19 49.02
C LYS A 397 -0.19 -6.44 48.73
N CYS A 398 0.50 -6.96 49.73
CA CYS A 398 1.52 -7.97 49.51
C CYS A 398 0.77 -9.30 49.26
N HIS A 399 0.72 -9.77 48.01
CA HIS A 399 0.43 -11.16 47.69
C HIS A 399 1.30 -11.58 46.50
N GLU A 400 1.80 -12.82 46.60
CA GLU A 400 2.90 -13.46 45.87
C GLU A 400 2.88 -13.36 44.33
N PRO A 401 4.07 -13.52 43.70
CA PRO A 401 4.24 -13.47 42.26
C PRO A 401 3.81 -14.80 41.64
N ASP A 402 2.55 -14.90 41.23
CA ASP A 402 2.20 -15.92 40.24
C ASP A 402 2.95 -15.57 38.96
N LEU A 403 3.78 -16.50 38.48
CA LEU A 403 4.73 -16.32 37.38
C LEU A 403 3.95 -16.09 36.07
N MET A 404 3.46 -14.88 35.83
CA MET A 404 2.70 -14.55 34.61
C MET A 404 3.61 -14.76 33.38
N LYS A 405 3.38 -15.85 32.67
CA LYS A 405 4.01 -16.11 31.37
C LYS A 405 3.34 -15.21 30.32
N ALA A 406 4.12 -14.58 29.45
CA ALA A 406 3.54 -13.84 28.32
C ALA A 406 2.59 -14.72 27.50
N PRO A 407 1.51 -14.13 26.95
CA PRO A 407 0.62 -14.83 26.04
C PRO A 407 1.43 -15.47 24.88
N PRO A 408 1.12 -16.73 24.50
CA PRO A 408 1.78 -17.33 23.36
C PRO A 408 1.46 -16.55 22.08
N ARG A 409 2.46 -16.35 21.23
CA ARG A 409 2.28 -15.72 19.92
C ARG A 409 1.82 -16.74 18.88
N ASP A 410 0.98 -16.29 17.95
CA ASP A 410 0.60 -17.06 16.78
C ASP A 410 1.69 -16.91 15.69
N PRO A 411 2.32 -18.00 15.21
CA PRO A 411 3.32 -17.95 14.14
C PRO A 411 2.82 -17.29 12.84
N ASP A 412 1.52 -17.40 12.53
CA ASP A 412 0.94 -16.80 11.33
C ASP A 412 0.90 -15.26 11.40
N LEU A 413 0.95 -14.71 12.62
CA LEU A 413 0.85 -13.28 12.90
C LEU A 413 2.19 -12.60 13.18
N VAL A 414 3.30 -13.34 13.19
CA VAL A 414 4.64 -12.80 13.46
C VAL A 414 5.57 -13.16 12.34
N HIS A 415 6.11 -12.17 11.61
CA HIS A 415 7.08 -12.38 10.54
C HIS A 415 8.44 -11.77 10.92
N PRO A 416 9.47 -12.59 11.19
CA PRO A 416 10.85 -12.13 11.25
C PRO A 416 11.30 -11.66 9.85
N GLY A 417 11.54 -10.37 9.68
CA GLY A 417 11.93 -9.79 8.41
C GLY A 417 13.40 -10.07 8.09
N ASP A 418 14.28 -9.19 8.58
CA ASP A 418 15.72 -9.28 8.38
C ASP A 418 16.48 -9.13 9.69
N ASP A 419 17.66 -9.75 9.76
CA ASP A 419 18.54 -9.71 10.93
C ASP A 419 19.96 -9.27 10.54
N ASN A 420 20.80 -9.03 11.55
CA ASN A 420 22.20 -8.65 11.34
C ASN A 420 23.04 -9.72 10.63
N SER A 421 22.53 -10.96 10.45
CA SER A 421 23.23 -12.01 9.69
C SER A 421 22.99 -11.89 8.18
N THR A 422 21.98 -11.11 7.79
CA THR A 422 21.73 -10.78 6.39
C THR A 422 22.73 -9.73 5.93
N GLU A 423 23.59 -10.06 4.95
CA GLU A 423 24.66 -9.16 4.42
C GLU A 423 24.16 -7.78 3.93
N LEU A 424 22.85 -7.64 3.70
CA LEU A 424 22.20 -6.51 3.04
C LEU A 424 21.47 -5.55 4.00
N MET A 425 21.92 -5.42 5.26
CA MET A 425 21.27 -4.52 6.22
C MET A 425 21.55 -3.04 5.95
N PHE A 426 20.49 -2.27 5.75
CA PHE A 426 20.54 -0.81 5.61
C PHE A 426 20.29 -0.11 6.95
N THR A 427 20.92 1.05 7.15
CA THR A 427 20.61 1.92 8.29
C THR A 427 19.27 2.61 8.09
N LEU A 428 18.68 3.15 9.17
CA LEU A 428 17.41 3.88 9.11
C LEU A 428 17.45 5.03 8.09
N SER A 429 18.56 5.78 8.07
CA SER A 429 18.78 6.88 7.13
C SER A 429 18.87 6.43 5.67
N LYS A 430 19.15 5.15 5.43
CA LYS A 430 19.23 4.52 4.11
C LYS A 430 17.98 3.71 3.77
N SER A 431 16.97 3.68 4.65
CA SER A 431 15.67 3.02 4.42
C SER A 431 14.51 4.01 4.57
N PRO A 432 14.40 5.02 3.68
CA PRO A 432 13.41 6.09 3.77
C PRO A 432 11.95 5.61 3.81
N ILE A 433 11.66 4.47 3.17
CA ILE A 433 10.32 3.88 3.14
C ILE A 433 10.43 2.43 3.57
N ARG A 434 9.57 2.04 4.50
CA ARG A 434 9.43 0.68 5.02
C ARG A 434 7.98 0.30 4.94
N CYS A 435 7.66 -0.76 4.21
CA CYS A 435 6.31 -1.28 4.10
C CYS A 435 6.24 -2.77 4.38
N TYR A 436 5.03 -3.19 4.73
CA TYR A 436 4.71 -4.60 4.97
C TYR A 436 3.39 -4.92 4.30
N HIS A 437 3.38 -6.03 3.56
CA HIS A 437 2.21 -6.55 2.87
C HIS A 437 1.78 -7.87 3.52
N PRO A 438 0.83 -7.84 4.48
CA PRO A 438 0.38 -9.03 5.19
C PRO A 438 -0.15 -10.13 4.27
N SER A 439 -0.87 -9.77 3.21
CA SER A 439 -1.46 -10.72 2.26
C SER A 439 -0.45 -11.48 1.41
N SER A 440 0.79 -10.99 1.34
CA SER A 440 1.92 -11.64 0.67
C SER A 440 3.00 -12.07 1.68
N GLN A 441 2.79 -11.86 2.98
CA GLN A 441 3.78 -12.06 4.05
C GLN A 441 5.17 -11.54 3.67
N THR A 442 5.22 -10.30 3.17
CA THR A 442 6.42 -9.72 2.56
C THR A 442 6.66 -8.32 3.09
N PHE A 443 7.88 -8.02 3.50
CA PHE A 443 8.31 -6.65 3.68
C PHE A 443 8.94 -6.12 2.39
N VAL A 444 8.70 -4.84 2.11
CA VAL A 444 9.31 -4.15 0.99
C VAL A 444 9.83 -2.81 1.51
N ASP A 445 11.08 -2.50 1.23
CA ASP A 445 11.73 -1.26 1.63
C ASP A 445 12.24 -0.54 0.39
N LEU A 446 12.14 0.79 0.39
CA LEU A 446 12.93 1.61 -0.52
C LEU A 446 14.25 1.92 0.18
N VAL A 447 15.37 1.55 -0.45
CA VAL A 447 16.70 1.69 0.14
C VAL A 447 17.60 2.58 -0.73
N ASP A 448 18.46 3.36 -0.09
CA ASP A 448 19.57 4.07 -0.73
C ASP A 448 20.85 3.23 -0.56
N ASP A 449 21.24 2.57 -1.64
CA ASP A 449 22.32 1.59 -1.73
C ASP A 449 23.49 2.11 -2.56
N PRO A 450 24.23 3.14 -2.11
CA PRO A 450 25.35 3.68 -2.89
C PRO A 450 26.44 2.61 -3.09
N PRO A 451 27.10 2.55 -4.27
CA PRO A 451 28.21 1.63 -4.47
C PRO A 451 29.35 1.91 -3.49
N SER A 452 30.14 0.89 -3.12
CA SER A 452 31.11 0.91 -2.01
C SER A 452 32.12 2.07 -1.99
N PHE A 453 32.32 2.75 -3.13
CA PHE A 453 33.23 3.90 -3.27
C PHE A 453 32.56 5.14 -3.91
N GLY A 454 31.22 5.17 -4.02
CA GLY A 454 30.47 6.27 -4.61
C GLY A 454 29.69 7.09 -3.58
N LEU A 455 29.70 8.41 -3.73
CA LEU A 455 28.84 9.33 -2.96
C LEU A 455 27.46 9.54 -3.61
N THR A 456 27.18 8.84 -4.70
CA THR A 456 25.95 8.99 -5.48
C THR A 456 24.86 8.12 -4.91
N GLN A 457 23.76 8.75 -4.50
CA GLN A 457 22.52 8.08 -4.12
C GLN A 457 22.11 7.05 -5.17
N ARG A 458 21.75 5.85 -4.74
CA ARG A 458 21.27 4.77 -5.61
C ARG A 458 20.07 4.08 -4.96
N VAL A 459 18.90 4.51 -5.38
CA VAL A 459 17.62 3.97 -4.95
C VAL A 459 17.39 2.60 -5.56
N ARG A 460 17.10 1.63 -4.69
CA ARG A 460 16.65 0.27 -5.01
C ARG A 460 15.47 -0.10 -4.11
N ILE A 461 14.76 -1.14 -4.48
CA ILE A 461 13.77 -1.81 -3.65
C ILE A 461 14.42 -3.05 -3.06
N ARG A 462 14.23 -3.25 -1.76
CA ARG A 462 14.65 -4.45 -1.04
C ARG A 462 13.41 -5.14 -0.51
N GLY A 463 13.35 -6.46 -0.50
CA GLY A 463 12.25 -7.16 0.16
C GLY A 463 12.57 -8.59 0.50
N GLY A 464 11.87 -9.09 1.51
CA GLY A 464 11.97 -10.46 1.98
C GLY A 464 10.58 -10.99 2.27
N SER A 465 10.32 -12.20 1.78
CA SER A 465 9.05 -12.89 1.93
C SER A 465 9.25 -14.19 2.68
N ARG A 466 8.16 -14.71 3.24
CA ARG A 466 8.12 -16.07 3.78
C ARG A 466 6.92 -16.81 3.24
N ARG A 467 7.03 -18.14 3.23
CA ARG A 467 5.94 -19.05 2.88
C ARG A 467 6.02 -20.31 3.73
N ARG A 468 4.93 -21.07 3.76
CA ARG A 468 4.95 -22.38 4.42
C ARG A 468 5.84 -23.35 3.65
N TRP A 469 6.44 -24.29 4.38
CA TRP A 469 7.17 -25.41 3.78
C TRP A 469 6.22 -26.26 2.95
N THR A 470 6.69 -26.71 1.79
CA THR A 470 6.01 -27.79 1.07
C THR A 470 6.30 -29.14 1.73
N PRO A 471 5.42 -30.14 1.58
CA PRO A 471 5.65 -31.48 2.14
C PRO A 471 7.00 -32.08 1.72
N ASP A 472 7.39 -31.92 0.46
CA ASP A 472 8.65 -32.45 -0.09
C ASP A 472 9.87 -31.77 0.53
N GLU A 473 9.86 -30.44 0.65
CA GLU A 473 10.96 -29.69 1.30
C GLU A 473 11.10 -30.05 2.78
N GLN A 474 9.98 -30.33 3.46
CA GLN A 474 9.99 -30.73 4.86
C GLN A 474 10.57 -32.13 5.04
N GLU A 475 10.28 -33.06 4.12
CA GLU A 475 10.89 -34.39 4.09
C GLU A 475 12.40 -34.30 3.82
N GLU A 476 12.82 -33.49 2.85
CA GLU A 476 14.23 -33.26 2.53
C GLU A 476 14.99 -32.67 3.73
N ARG A 477 14.42 -31.66 4.40
CA ARG A 477 14.98 -31.08 5.62
C ARG A 477 15.14 -32.12 6.73
N SER A 478 14.18 -33.04 6.88
CA SER A 478 14.23 -34.11 7.87
C SER A 478 15.34 -35.14 7.58
N ARG A 479 15.80 -35.22 6.33
CA ARG A 479 16.91 -36.10 5.90
C ARG A 479 18.29 -35.45 6.09
N LEU A 480 18.38 -34.12 6.26
CA LEU A 480 19.65 -33.42 6.47
C LEU A 480 20.31 -33.79 7.82
N PRO A 481 21.64 -33.98 7.88
CA PRO A 481 22.35 -34.38 9.11
C PRO A 481 22.16 -33.41 10.29
N ALA A 482 21.95 -32.11 10.00
CA ALA A 482 21.70 -31.09 11.02
C ALA A 482 20.37 -31.30 11.78
N ALA A 483 19.37 -31.94 11.16
CA ALA A 483 18.09 -32.29 11.79
C ALA A 483 18.16 -33.55 12.68
N ARG A 484 19.27 -34.32 12.61
CA ARG A 484 19.50 -35.54 13.40
C ARG A 484 20.28 -35.32 14.70
N ARG A 485 20.60 -34.07 15.06
CA ARG A 485 21.16 -33.80 16.39
C ARG A 485 20.10 -34.19 17.42
N GLN A 486 20.42 -35.18 18.27
CA GLN A 486 19.63 -35.49 19.45
C GLN A 486 19.41 -34.19 20.25
N PRO A 487 18.25 -33.99 20.89
CA PRO A 487 18.02 -32.84 21.75
C PRO A 487 18.92 -32.99 22.98
N LEU A 488 20.18 -32.56 22.85
CA LEU A 488 21.03 -32.23 23.98
C LEU A 488 20.32 -31.11 24.73
N GLU A 489 20.08 -31.33 26.01
CA GLU A 489 19.39 -30.47 26.97
C GLU A 489 19.66 -28.97 26.69
N LEU A 490 18.81 -28.38 25.88
CA LEU A 490 18.83 -26.97 25.52
C LEU A 490 17.64 -26.34 26.22
N SER A 491 17.98 -25.42 27.13
CA SER A 491 17.13 -24.38 27.72
C SER A 491 15.89 -24.04 26.86
N PRO A 492 14.71 -23.80 27.46
CA PRO A 492 13.47 -23.57 26.74
C PRO A 492 13.52 -22.25 25.97
N ASP A 493 13.97 -22.30 24.72
CA ASP A 493 13.98 -21.17 23.82
C ASP A 493 13.40 -21.57 22.45
N THR A 494 12.39 -20.90 21.87
CA THR A 494 11.49 -19.82 22.31
C THR A 494 10.82 -19.33 21.02
N PHE A 495 9.72 -19.93 20.55
CA PHE A 495 8.92 -19.46 19.39
C PHE A 495 9.61 -19.39 17.99
N ASP A 496 10.87 -18.97 17.87
CA ASP A 496 11.69 -18.93 16.66
C ASP A 496 11.87 -20.31 16.01
N GLN A 497 12.03 -21.36 16.82
CA GLN A 497 12.08 -22.73 16.29
C GLN A 497 10.74 -23.12 15.66
N VAL A 498 9.62 -22.78 16.31
CA VAL A 498 8.27 -23.01 15.76
C VAL A 498 8.10 -22.24 14.45
N LEU A 499 8.56 -21.00 14.39
CA LEU A 499 8.56 -20.22 13.15
C LEU A 499 9.39 -20.88 12.06
N ALA A 500 10.61 -21.33 12.37
CA ALA A 500 11.49 -21.97 11.40
C ALA A 500 10.94 -23.32 10.91
N ASP A 501 10.17 -24.04 11.73
CA ASP A 501 9.57 -25.32 11.37
C ASP A 501 8.30 -25.15 10.53
N VAL A 502 7.56 -24.05 10.70
CA VAL A 502 6.34 -23.76 9.91
C VAL A 502 6.65 -22.99 8.62
N TYR A 503 7.60 -22.06 8.67
CA TYR A 503 7.89 -21.12 7.59
C TYR A 503 9.31 -21.26 7.04
N LYS A 504 9.40 -21.20 5.71
CA LYS A 504 10.63 -20.95 4.96
C LYS A 504 10.72 -19.45 4.67
N HIS A 505 11.84 -18.85 5.04
CA HIS A 505 12.16 -17.48 4.63
C HIS A 505 12.87 -17.53 3.29
N GLU A 506 12.37 -16.76 2.33
CA GLU A 506 13.05 -16.59 1.05
C GLU A 506 14.22 -15.62 1.23
N ALA A 507 15.24 -15.74 0.39
CA ALA A 507 16.37 -14.83 0.42
C ALA A 507 15.90 -13.38 0.22
N VAL A 508 16.54 -12.44 0.91
CA VAL A 508 16.24 -11.02 0.73
C VAL A 508 16.72 -10.61 -0.66
N MET A 509 15.80 -10.06 -1.45
CA MET A 509 16.01 -9.68 -2.84
C MET A 509 16.20 -8.17 -2.96
N LEU A 510 17.06 -7.74 -3.90
CA LEU A 510 17.13 -6.35 -4.35
C LEU A 510 16.71 -6.22 -5.82
N TRP A 511 15.97 -5.15 -6.09
CA TRP A 511 15.56 -4.76 -7.43
C TRP A 511 15.75 -3.25 -7.65
N PRO A 512 16.30 -2.81 -8.79
CA PRO A 512 16.92 -3.61 -9.85
C PRO A 512 18.17 -4.35 -9.35
N PRO A 513 18.65 -5.37 -10.09
CA PRO A 513 19.95 -6.00 -9.83
C PRO A 513 21.10 -5.00 -9.94
N ASP A 514 22.21 -5.30 -9.27
CA ASP A 514 23.42 -4.49 -9.28
C ASP A 514 24.04 -4.50 -10.69
N GLN A 515 24.71 -3.41 -11.02
CA GLN A 515 25.37 -3.27 -12.30
C GLN A 515 26.77 -3.87 -12.21
N ASP A 516 27.03 -4.93 -12.97
CA ASP A 516 28.38 -5.45 -13.13
C ASP A 516 29.25 -4.39 -13.84
N PRO A 517 30.29 -3.84 -13.18
CA PRO A 517 31.15 -2.83 -13.79
C PRO A 517 31.93 -3.37 -15.00
N SER A 518 32.06 -4.70 -15.14
CA SER A 518 32.76 -5.35 -16.24
C SER A 518 31.88 -5.58 -17.47
N VAL A 519 30.55 -5.58 -17.31
CA VAL A 519 29.58 -5.84 -18.39
C VAL A 519 28.62 -4.64 -18.51
N PRO A 520 28.78 -3.77 -19.51
CA PRO A 520 27.86 -2.65 -19.69
C PRO A 520 26.46 -3.16 -20.05
N ASP A 521 25.48 -2.84 -19.20
CA ASP A 521 24.05 -3.04 -19.48
C ASP A 521 23.35 -1.67 -19.63
N PRO A 522 23.19 -1.18 -20.87
CA PRO A 522 22.50 0.08 -21.14
C PRO A 522 21.03 0.08 -20.70
N ALA A 523 20.35 -1.07 -20.73
CA ALA A 523 18.96 -1.17 -20.33
C ALA A 523 18.84 -1.02 -18.80
N LEU A 524 19.70 -1.71 -18.05
CA LEU A 524 19.76 -1.57 -16.60
C LEU A 524 20.18 -0.15 -16.19
N ALA A 525 21.16 0.46 -16.88
CA ALA A 525 21.53 1.85 -16.65
C ALA A 525 20.37 2.82 -16.92
N ALA A 526 19.57 2.58 -17.95
CA ALA A 526 18.37 3.37 -18.24
C ALA A 526 17.30 3.20 -17.14
N LEU A 527 17.12 1.99 -16.60
CA LEU A 527 16.24 1.74 -15.46
C LEU A 527 16.74 2.46 -14.21
N TYR A 528 18.04 2.40 -13.90
CA TYR A 528 18.60 3.16 -12.80
C TYR A 528 18.39 4.67 -12.95
N ASN A 529 18.45 5.22 -14.17
CA ASN A 529 18.12 6.62 -14.44
C ASN A 529 16.63 6.98 -14.25
N VAL A 530 15.73 6.00 -14.28
CA VAL A 530 14.31 6.20 -13.92
C VAL A 530 14.16 6.21 -12.40
N LEU A 531 14.80 5.28 -11.70
CA LEU A 531 14.73 5.19 -10.23
C LEU A 531 15.54 6.28 -9.52
N ASN A 532 16.59 6.75 -10.18
CA ASN A 532 17.48 7.81 -9.73
C ASN A 532 17.48 8.90 -10.80
N PRO A 533 16.41 9.71 -10.90
CA PRO A 533 16.32 10.75 -11.90
C PRO A 533 17.56 11.65 -11.82
N PRO A 534 18.30 11.83 -12.94
CA PRO A 534 19.43 12.74 -12.98
C PRO A 534 19.04 14.11 -12.43
N THR A 535 19.98 14.77 -11.75
CA THR A 535 19.81 16.09 -11.11
C THR A 535 18.86 16.15 -9.90
N HIS A 536 18.22 15.04 -9.52
CA HIS A 536 17.27 14.99 -8.40
C HIS A 536 17.76 14.05 -7.30
N PHE A 537 18.91 14.38 -6.71
CA PHE A 537 19.50 13.64 -5.59
C PHE A 537 19.22 14.35 -4.26
N GLY A 538 19.09 13.59 -3.16
CA GLY A 538 18.94 14.14 -1.82
C GLY A 538 17.85 13.46 -1.02
N ASN A 539 16.98 14.24 -0.39
CA ASN A 539 15.97 13.70 0.52
C ASN A 539 14.97 12.81 -0.23
N ILE A 540 14.75 11.62 0.30
CA ILE A 540 13.76 10.67 -0.22
C ILE A 540 12.62 10.58 0.78
N ARG A 541 11.40 10.79 0.28
CA ARG A 541 10.17 10.53 1.02
C ARG A 541 9.25 9.74 0.10
N GLY A 542 8.44 8.84 0.65
CA GLY A 542 7.39 8.24 -0.14
C GLY A 542 6.14 7.83 0.62
N SER A 543 5.21 7.27 -0.15
CA SER A 543 3.93 6.72 0.28
C SER A 543 3.69 5.42 -0.49
N TRP A 544 2.85 4.54 0.05
CA TRP A 544 2.60 3.22 -0.52
C TRP A 544 1.21 2.72 -0.15
N ASP A 545 0.67 1.85 -0.99
CA ASP A 545 -0.58 1.13 -0.80
C ASP A 545 -0.40 -0.35 -1.13
N GLU A 546 -1.49 -1.12 -1.21
CA GLU A 546 -1.44 -2.57 -1.44
C GLU A 546 -0.96 -2.99 -2.84
N ARG A 547 -0.81 -2.04 -3.77
CA ARG A 547 -0.50 -2.30 -5.19
C ARG A 547 0.74 -1.56 -5.70
N SER A 548 1.18 -0.53 -4.99
CA SER A 548 2.15 0.42 -5.55
C SER A 548 2.85 1.24 -4.49
N LEU A 549 3.99 1.79 -4.88
CA LEU A 549 4.83 2.66 -4.08
C LEU A 549 5.19 3.88 -4.93
N ILE A 550 5.18 5.06 -4.31
CA ILE A 550 5.65 6.29 -4.93
C ILE A 550 6.61 7.00 -4.01
N TYR A 551 7.66 7.56 -4.58
CA TYR A 551 8.61 8.37 -3.82
C TYR A 551 9.01 9.62 -4.58
N GLY A 552 9.24 10.68 -3.82
CA GLY A 552 9.88 11.90 -4.30
C GLY A 552 11.35 11.85 -3.93
N THR A 553 12.22 12.19 -4.88
CA THR A 553 13.66 12.36 -4.65
C THR A 553 14.15 13.69 -5.23
N GLY A 554 15.20 14.23 -4.62
CA GLY A 554 15.70 15.56 -4.92
C GLY A 554 14.96 16.68 -4.19
N GLY A 555 15.25 17.90 -4.62
CA GLY A 555 14.78 19.13 -4.00
C GLY A 555 15.52 19.45 -2.70
N ALA A 556 16.24 20.57 -2.66
CA ALA A 556 16.54 21.22 -1.38
C ALA A 556 15.22 21.64 -0.70
N VAL A 557 15.26 22.17 0.53
CA VAL A 557 14.05 22.65 1.21
C VAL A 557 13.31 23.68 0.32
N GLY A 558 12.15 23.30 -0.23
CA GLY A 558 11.35 24.12 -1.14
C GLY A 558 11.68 24.02 -2.64
N GLY A 559 12.54 23.08 -3.04
CA GLY A 559 12.84 22.78 -4.44
C GLY A 559 11.92 21.70 -5.04
N HIS A 560 11.99 21.51 -6.35
CA HIS A 560 11.23 20.48 -7.04
C HIS A 560 11.79 19.07 -6.76
N GLN A 561 10.89 18.11 -6.57
CA GLN A 561 11.19 16.69 -6.41
C GLN A 561 10.70 15.93 -7.64
N ALA A 562 11.51 15.00 -8.14
CA ALA A 562 11.05 14.04 -9.14
C ALA A 562 10.28 12.93 -8.44
N LEU A 563 9.05 12.67 -8.89
CA LEU A 563 8.16 11.66 -8.34
C LEU A 563 8.24 10.38 -9.18
N VAL A 564 8.71 9.30 -8.57
CA VAL A 564 8.87 7.99 -9.20
C VAL A 564 7.79 7.06 -8.68
N PHE A 565 7.00 6.49 -9.59
CA PHE A 565 5.94 5.55 -9.31
C PHE A 565 6.36 4.13 -9.68
N LEU A 566 6.10 3.20 -8.77
CA LEU A 566 6.35 1.77 -8.89
C LEU A 566 5.03 1.03 -8.69
N SER A 567 4.66 0.18 -9.64
CA SER A 567 3.44 -0.64 -9.55
C SER A 567 3.75 -2.12 -9.53
N PHE A 568 3.13 -2.83 -8.60
CA PHE A 568 3.08 -4.30 -8.53
C PHE A 568 1.77 -4.85 -9.11
N ASP A 569 0.89 -4.01 -9.64
CA ASP A 569 -0.34 -4.43 -10.30
C ASP A 569 -0.15 -4.54 -11.82
N PRO A 570 -0.36 -5.73 -12.41
CA PRO A 570 -0.19 -5.93 -13.84
C PRO A 570 -1.23 -5.19 -14.70
N GLN A 571 -2.29 -4.61 -14.14
CA GLN A 571 -3.30 -3.87 -14.90
C GLN A 571 -2.96 -2.38 -15.07
N ILE A 572 -2.00 -1.85 -14.31
CA ILE A 572 -1.65 -0.42 -14.38
C ILE A 572 -0.72 -0.16 -15.57
N HIS A 573 -1.21 0.62 -16.55
CA HIS A 573 -0.54 0.91 -17.81
C HIS A 573 -0.55 2.41 -18.12
N LEU A 574 0.56 3.10 -17.90
CA LEU A 574 0.66 4.52 -18.21
C LEU A 574 0.94 4.74 -19.70
N LYS A 575 0.14 5.58 -20.35
CA LYS A 575 0.26 5.84 -21.78
C LYS A 575 1.64 6.41 -22.14
N GLY A 576 2.25 5.93 -23.22
CA GLY A 576 3.56 6.41 -23.68
C GLY A 576 4.76 5.84 -22.92
N ILE A 577 4.54 5.02 -21.89
CA ILE A 577 5.63 4.26 -21.25
C ILE A 577 5.98 3.03 -22.11
N VAL A 578 7.27 2.81 -22.31
CA VAL A 578 7.78 1.76 -23.20
C VAL A 578 8.02 0.42 -22.47
N PRO A 579 8.01 -0.73 -23.17
CA PRO A 579 8.43 -2.00 -22.57
C PRO A 579 9.92 -1.97 -22.16
N TYR A 580 10.26 -2.66 -21.08
CA TYR A 580 11.65 -2.92 -20.72
C TYR A 580 12.22 -4.03 -21.60
N HIS A 581 13.38 -3.79 -22.23
CA HIS A 581 14.04 -4.75 -23.12
C HIS A 581 15.24 -5.48 -22.50
N GLY A 582 15.61 -5.15 -21.26
CA GLY A 582 16.69 -5.84 -20.53
C GLY A 582 16.23 -7.14 -19.86
N LYS A 583 17.18 -7.94 -19.36
CA LYS A 583 16.86 -9.10 -18.51
C LYS A 583 16.69 -8.61 -17.06
N PRO A 584 15.51 -8.72 -16.44
CA PRO A 584 15.37 -8.49 -15.02
C PRO A 584 15.86 -9.73 -14.26
N THR A 585 17.18 -9.94 -14.20
CA THR A 585 17.75 -10.87 -13.22
C THR A 585 17.62 -10.23 -11.84
N LEU A 586 17.27 -11.00 -10.80
CA LEU A 586 17.26 -10.49 -9.43
C LEU A 586 18.61 -10.86 -8.79
N ASP A 587 19.17 -9.98 -7.96
CA ASP A 587 20.32 -10.35 -7.13
C ASP A 587 19.81 -11.18 -5.96
N ALA A 588 20.09 -12.48 -5.98
CA ALA A 588 20.11 -13.30 -4.78
C ALA A 588 21.53 -13.25 -4.17
N PRO A 589 21.69 -13.31 -2.83
CA PRO A 589 23.01 -13.36 -2.22
C PRO A 589 23.83 -14.54 -2.75
N SER A 590 25.06 -14.23 -3.15
CA SER A 590 26.04 -15.15 -3.71
C SER A 590 26.43 -16.24 -2.69
N GLY A 591 25.73 -17.38 -2.70
CA GLY A 591 26.01 -18.44 -1.73
C GLY A 591 25.50 -19.85 -2.03
N LEU A 592 24.81 -20.08 -3.15
CA LEU A 592 24.40 -21.42 -3.58
C LEU A 592 24.61 -21.56 -5.10
N PRO A 593 25.29 -22.63 -5.58
CA PRO A 593 25.45 -22.84 -7.00
C PRO A 593 24.06 -23.07 -7.62
N CYS A 594 23.69 -22.23 -8.58
CA CYS A 594 22.62 -22.56 -9.49
C CYS A 594 23.15 -23.70 -10.37
N GLU A 595 22.62 -24.92 -10.21
CA GLU A 595 22.86 -26.00 -11.15
C GLU A 595 22.23 -25.60 -12.49
N ASP A 596 23.06 -25.04 -13.36
CA ASP A 596 22.75 -24.86 -14.77
C ASP A 596 22.33 -26.21 -15.35
N SER A 597 21.13 -26.21 -15.94
CA SER A 597 20.61 -27.33 -16.69
C SER A 597 21.55 -27.66 -17.84
N GLN A 598 22.29 -28.76 -17.68
CA GLN A 598 23.23 -29.25 -18.67
C GLN A 598 22.55 -29.45 -20.03
N THR A 599 23.20 -28.84 -21.00
CA THR A 599 23.04 -29.01 -22.44
C THR A 599 23.08 -30.50 -22.78
N THR A 600 21.98 -31.03 -23.31
CA THR A 600 21.96 -32.39 -23.87
C THR A 600 22.82 -32.39 -25.14
N SER A 601 24.02 -32.93 -25.03
CA SER A 601 24.90 -33.26 -26.15
C SER A 601 24.36 -34.51 -26.85
N GLN A 602 23.94 -34.38 -28.11
CA GLN A 602 23.81 -35.51 -29.01
C GLN A 602 25.19 -35.88 -29.57
N PRO A 603 25.55 -37.17 -29.69
CA PRO A 603 26.84 -37.57 -30.26
C PRO A 603 26.83 -37.46 -31.78
N GLN A 604 27.82 -36.74 -32.32
CA GLN A 604 28.22 -36.77 -33.73
C GLN A 604 28.77 -38.15 -34.09
N LEU A 605 28.23 -38.74 -35.17
CA LEU A 605 28.92 -39.70 -36.01
C LEU A 605 29.16 -39.01 -37.36
N GLU A 606 30.40 -38.63 -37.62
CA GLU A 606 30.85 -38.20 -38.94
C GLU A 606 31.27 -39.44 -39.75
N ALA A 607 30.77 -39.54 -40.98
CA ALA A 607 31.54 -40.09 -42.09
C ALA A 607 31.05 -39.48 -43.41
N SER A 608 32.00 -38.80 -44.05
CA SER A 608 31.97 -38.11 -45.33
C SER A 608 31.61 -38.99 -46.53
N SER A 609 30.84 -38.42 -47.49
CA SER A 609 31.18 -38.46 -48.92
C SER A 609 30.22 -37.58 -49.75
N GLN A 610 30.76 -36.49 -50.33
CA GLN A 610 30.26 -35.86 -51.57
C GLN A 610 30.75 -36.66 -52.80
N PRO A 611 30.48 -36.29 -54.07
CA PRO A 611 29.50 -35.35 -54.67
C PRO A 611 28.70 -36.00 -55.83
N PHE A 612 27.73 -35.30 -56.44
CA PHE A 612 27.64 -35.20 -57.91
C PHE A 612 26.54 -34.20 -58.35
N THR A 613 26.96 -33.31 -59.25
CA THR A 613 26.21 -32.29 -60.00
C THR A 613 25.46 -32.91 -61.18
N ASP A 614 24.27 -32.38 -61.56
CA ASP A 614 24.00 -31.86 -62.92
C ASP A 614 22.55 -31.37 -63.16
N LYS A 615 22.44 -30.24 -63.87
CA LYS A 615 21.51 -29.83 -64.99
C LYS A 615 20.00 -30.11 -64.87
N GLY A 616 19.05 -29.24 -65.29
CA GLY A 616 19.09 -27.98 -66.02
C GLY A 616 17.66 -27.54 -66.45
N LYS A 617 17.52 -26.23 -66.71
CA LYS A 617 16.75 -25.55 -67.78
C LYS A 617 15.20 -25.61 -67.90
N GLU A 618 14.64 -24.38 -67.87
CA GLU A 618 13.66 -23.74 -68.78
C GLU A 618 12.34 -24.45 -69.16
N LYS A 619 11.18 -23.83 -68.87
CA LYS A 619 10.38 -23.09 -69.88
C LYS A 619 9.16 -22.35 -69.31
N GLU A 620 8.86 -21.26 -70.01
CA GLU A 620 7.89 -20.17 -69.84
C GLU A 620 6.48 -20.48 -70.40
N THR A 621 5.51 -19.63 -70.00
CA THR A 621 4.30 -19.14 -70.74
C THR A 621 3.10 -20.10 -70.95
N ASP A 622 1.81 -19.70 -70.88
CA ASP A 622 1.08 -18.49 -70.44
C ASP A 622 -0.46 -18.76 -70.57
N THR A 623 -1.29 -17.82 -70.07
CA THR A 623 -2.69 -17.48 -70.48
C THR A 623 -3.88 -18.46 -70.24
N LEU A 624 -5.14 -18.12 -69.86
CA LEU A 624 -6.04 -16.93 -69.75
C LEU A 624 -7.11 -17.20 -68.64
N GLN A 625 -7.44 -16.26 -67.74
CA GLN A 625 -8.64 -15.37 -67.69
C GLN A 625 -10.04 -15.97 -67.92
N ILE A 626 -11.01 -15.68 -67.00
CA ILE A 626 -12.25 -14.89 -67.23
C ILE A 626 -13.25 -14.96 -66.02
N THR A 627 -13.51 -13.78 -65.43
CA THR A 627 -14.78 -13.21 -64.85
C THR A 627 -15.49 -13.88 -63.65
N SER A 628 -16.24 -13.23 -62.73
CA SER A 628 -17.03 -11.98 -62.75
C SER A 628 -17.46 -11.58 -61.31
N GLU A 629 -17.48 -10.27 -60.97
CA GLU A 629 -18.48 -9.67 -60.05
C GLU A 629 -19.80 -9.42 -60.81
N PRO A 630 -20.98 -9.12 -60.19
CA PRO A 630 -21.30 -7.71 -59.81
C PRO A 630 -22.36 -7.45 -58.70
N ASN A 631 -22.37 -6.19 -58.21
CA ASN A 631 -23.50 -5.27 -57.87
C ASN A 631 -24.39 -5.51 -56.61
N SER A 632 -24.46 -4.57 -55.65
CA SER A 632 -25.27 -3.31 -55.54
C SER A 632 -26.78 -3.56 -55.26
N THR A 633 -27.50 -2.93 -54.32
CA THR A 633 -27.90 -1.50 -54.29
C THR A 633 -28.78 -1.16 -53.04
N CYS A 634 -28.61 0.09 -52.55
CA CYS A 634 -29.38 1.07 -51.72
C CYS A 634 -30.86 0.86 -51.29
N CYS A 635 -31.29 1.21 -50.04
CA CYS A 635 -31.79 2.51 -49.42
C CYS A 635 -33.34 2.71 -49.55
N PRO A 636 -34.08 3.66 -48.89
CA PRO A 636 -33.67 4.90 -48.17
C PRO A 636 -34.53 5.43 -46.95
N GLU A 637 -34.06 6.58 -46.38
CA GLU A 637 -34.74 7.75 -45.73
C GLU A 637 -35.59 7.58 -44.44
N GLU A 638 -35.60 8.47 -43.43
CA GLU A 638 -35.52 9.96 -43.31
C GLU A 638 -34.65 10.36 -42.07
N GLY A 639 -34.01 11.52 -41.89
CA GLY A 639 -34.00 12.77 -42.64
C GLY A 639 -34.51 13.96 -41.81
N THR A 640 -33.70 14.58 -40.92
CA THR A 640 -33.71 16.05 -40.75
C THR A 640 -32.43 16.59 -40.07
N THR A 641 -31.57 17.17 -40.87
CA THR A 641 -30.65 18.25 -40.50
C THR A 641 -31.05 19.49 -41.30
N LEU A 642 -30.97 20.67 -40.70
CA LEU A 642 -30.83 21.91 -41.46
C LEU A 642 -29.86 22.86 -40.75
N ASP A 643 -28.88 23.27 -41.54
CA ASP A 643 -27.81 24.22 -41.30
C ASP A 643 -28.32 25.62 -40.94
N SER A 644 -27.46 26.44 -40.34
CA SER A 644 -26.66 27.43 -41.10
C SER A 644 -26.25 28.65 -40.27
N PHE A 645 -25.02 29.08 -40.56
CA PHE A 645 -24.36 30.29 -40.10
C PHE A 645 -25.20 31.55 -40.36
N ASN A 646 -25.26 32.44 -39.37
CA ASN A 646 -25.50 33.85 -39.61
C ASN A 646 -24.58 34.71 -38.73
N THR A 647 -23.68 35.43 -39.39
CA THR A 647 -22.86 36.52 -38.86
C THR A 647 -23.72 37.77 -38.65
N GLY A 648 -23.70 38.35 -37.44
CA GLY A 648 -24.24 39.66 -37.12
C GLY A 648 -23.79 40.12 -35.72
N PRO A 649 -23.44 41.40 -35.50
CA PRO A 649 -22.57 41.80 -34.39
C PRO A 649 -23.31 42.21 -33.13
N GLY A 650 -22.70 41.90 -31.97
CA GLY A 650 -22.86 42.64 -30.72
C GLY A 650 -24.11 42.31 -29.90
N THR A 651 -23.92 41.62 -28.76
CA THR A 651 -24.20 42.19 -27.43
C THR A 651 -23.84 41.20 -26.31
N ALA A 652 -23.13 41.74 -25.31
CA ALA A 652 -22.98 41.26 -23.93
C ALA A 652 -22.45 39.84 -23.69
N SER A 653 -21.16 39.77 -23.38
CA SER A 653 -20.54 38.67 -22.63
C SER A 653 -21.34 38.35 -21.36
N SER A 654 -21.92 37.17 -21.28
CA SER A 654 -22.10 36.52 -20.00
C SER A 654 -20.71 36.10 -19.53
N ALA A 655 -20.14 36.87 -18.61
CA ALA A 655 -18.89 36.49 -17.96
C ALA A 655 -19.11 35.14 -17.27
N SER A 656 -18.61 34.06 -17.88
CA SER A 656 -18.51 32.76 -17.22
C SER A 656 -17.71 32.97 -15.94
N SER A 657 -18.28 32.66 -14.78
CA SER A 657 -17.56 32.66 -13.51
C SER A 657 -16.21 31.94 -13.71
N PRO A 658 -15.09 32.50 -13.24
CA PRO A 658 -13.78 31.90 -13.47
C PRO A 658 -13.76 30.49 -12.90
N SER A 659 -13.58 29.51 -13.79
CA SER A 659 -13.47 28.11 -13.39
C SER A 659 -12.04 27.84 -12.95
N TRP A 660 -11.88 27.58 -11.65
CA TRP A 660 -10.61 27.17 -11.08
C TRP A 660 -10.17 25.77 -11.52
N ARG A 661 -10.92 25.08 -12.38
CA ARG A 661 -10.67 23.70 -12.81
C ARG A 661 -10.40 23.62 -14.30
N LYS A 662 -9.35 22.87 -14.68
CA LYS A 662 -8.98 22.57 -16.06
C LYS A 662 -8.55 21.11 -16.18
N PHE A 663 -8.56 20.56 -17.40
CA PHE A 663 -7.97 19.25 -17.68
C PHE A 663 -6.78 19.45 -18.61
N LYS A 664 -5.68 18.75 -18.36
CA LYS A 664 -4.51 18.71 -19.25
C LYS A 664 -4.03 17.27 -19.41
N THR A 665 -3.16 17.05 -20.37
CA THR A 665 -2.42 15.78 -20.49
C THR A 665 -1.57 15.57 -19.23
N PRO A 666 -1.49 14.34 -18.70
CA PRO A 666 -0.66 14.02 -17.55
C PRO A 666 0.80 14.40 -17.77
N MET A 667 1.47 14.87 -16.72
CA MET A 667 2.87 15.29 -16.79
C MET A 667 3.79 14.15 -17.25
N TYR A 668 3.49 12.90 -16.87
CA TYR A 668 4.30 11.73 -17.27
C TYR A 668 4.37 11.52 -18.78
N GLU A 669 3.34 11.90 -19.55
CA GLU A 669 3.38 11.79 -21.02
C GLU A 669 4.43 12.75 -21.60
N SER A 670 4.56 13.95 -21.03
CA SER A 670 5.61 14.90 -21.45
C SER A 670 7.00 14.51 -20.98
N ILE A 671 7.11 13.88 -19.81
CA ILE A 671 8.39 13.38 -19.28
C ILE A 671 8.85 12.18 -20.12
N SER A 672 7.95 11.25 -20.46
CA SER A 672 8.22 10.07 -21.27
C SER A 672 9.41 9.23 -20.76
N ARG A 673 9.51 9.03 -19.44
CA ARG A 673 10.57 8.21 -18.81
C ARG A 673 9.98 7.16 -17.88
N GLY A 674 10.10 5.91 -18.28
CA GLY A 674 9.68 4.75 -17.50
C GLY A 674 9.68 3.48 -18.33
N PHE A 675 9.39 2.36 -17.67
CA PHE A 675 9.36 1.05 -18.27
C PHE A 675 8.20 0.18 -17.76
N HIS A 676 7.65 -0.64 -18.65
CA HIS A 676 6.74 -1.74 -18.36
C HIS A 676 7.46 -3.09 -18.41
N PHE A 677 7.29 -3.92 -17.39
CA PHE A 677 7.97 -5.22 -17.26
C PHE A 677 7.04 -6.42 -17.57
N GLY A 678 5.73 -6.18 -17.75
CA GLY A 678 4.71 -7.23 -17.88
C GLY A 678 4.37 -7.70 -19.30
N LEU A 679 4.71 -6.94 -20.35
CA LEU A 679 4.27 -7.24 -21.72
C LEU A 679 4.93 -8.49 -22.32
N CYS A 680 5.98 -9.04 -21.70
CA CYS A 680 6.63 -10.30 -22.11
C CYS A 680 6.26 -11.52 -21.25
N ARG A 681 5.39 -11.39 -20.22
CA ARG A 681 4.99 -12.50 -19.34
C ARG A 681 3.58 -13.00 -19.66
N SER A 682 3.38 -13.45 -20.90
CA SER A 682 2.22 -14.23 -21.34
C SER A 682 2.59 -15.71 -21.34
N CYS A 683 2.29 -16.38 -20.23
CA CYS A 683 2.09 -17.82 -20.15
C CYS A 683 0.77 -18.06 -19.39
#